data_AF-A0A087ATF1-F1
#
_entry.id   AF-A0A087ATF1-F1
#
_cell.length_a   1.000
_cell.length_b   1.000
_cell.length_c   1.000
_cell.angle_alpha   90.00
_cell.angle_beta   90.00
_cell.angle_gamma   90.00
#
_symmetry.space_group_name_H-M   'P 1'
#
loop_
_entity.id
_entity.type
_entity.pdbx_description
1 polymer ?
#
loop_
_entity_poly.entity_id
_entity_poly.type
_entity_poly.pdbx_seq_one_letter_code
_entity_poly.pdbx_strand_id
1 'polypeptide(L)'
;MDTLHALNFPDHDADAVERYPEAKARTVRFGCGAPRSPRLLGDGERMLFLRSDAGDDVQTSLWMSSPEGEVRLADPRDLLADADGAEVPVEERARRERARESGSGIVGYCVDAAGRRAAFTLGGGLYVADLATRRVRRLELSFAEGEAWASSPILNARLSPDGSRVAYATGEAVVVADADSGEASVVFEVPRGGTVHAGIAEFAAAEELDRYDGFWWSPDGSALLVERYDEADEPLWTISDPADPAAAGVRRRYPRALTHNARVELVAVRLGDDRLHAVATARVEWDGDAFEYLATVCWQDGRAPLLLVLDRLQTDSRVLRVDLPADGSWSAPVTVLSEAHDDCWLDVIGGVPAYTPDGRLLTFVNDLDADTNRLALDGVAFTPVGWQVRDVLDVDGHGVLCVAQRTPALAGASPADADGHDARSHDVVQIGYDGSLRLVTREAGVWNARRAGRGMVVWGRTMDDARLRMEHHYDGRCVEIRNDAAVPGLAMDVHFARLGERGLHAAIVAPTDPALRGRTLPVLMHPYGGPGFQEVTMAQSAYWDAQWWAEQGYLVVVADGRGTTGRGPRWDREMHLRMKDVSLEDQVGAVRALPDAIAALRGEGVELPEPDLERVAMIGWSYGGFLSAAAVLDAPDVFAAACAGAPPTDWTLYDTCYTERYLDLDPAVYEANGILGDAAGLRRPLMLIHGFADDNVTVAHSLRLSSALMAVGKSHTFLPLSGITHMTNDPVVARNLLMLQRDFLASALTR
;
A
#
# COMPACT_ATOMS: atom_id res chain seq x y z
N MET A 1 -21.38 -7.60 -26.29
CA MET A 1 -21.03 -7.63 -27.74
C MET A 1 -19.83 -6.74 -27.81
N ASP A 2 -18.68 -7.31 -27.44
CA ASP A 2 -17.57 -6.54 -26.90
C ASP A 2 -16.58 -6.34 -28.03
N THR A 3 -16.38 -5.08 -28.39
CA THR A 3 -15.39 -4.67 -29.39
C THR A 3 -14.01 -4.88 -28.79
N LEU A 4 -13.35 -5.94 -29.26
CA LEU A 4 -11.90 -6.15 -29.17
C LEU A 4 -11.19 -4.89 -29.66
N HIS A 5 -10.71 -4.06 -28.73
CA HIS A 5 -9.60 -3.16 -29.02
C HIS A 5 -8.36 -4.04 -29.16
N ALA A 6 -7.91 -4.25 -30.40
CA ALA A 6 -6.59 -4.78 -30.67
C ALA A 6 -5.58 -3.75 -30.15
N LEU A 7 -5.05 -4.02 -28.95
CA LEU A 7 -3.99 -3.23 -28.35
C LEU A 7 -2.73 -3.34 -29.21
N ASN A 8 -2.17 -2.20 -29.59
CA ASN A 8 -1.07 -2.12 -30.54
C ASN A 8 0.25 -2.35 -29.79
N PHE A 9 0.56 -3.60 -29.47
CA PHE A 9 1.83 -3.97 -28.85
C PHE A 9 2.94 -4.14 -29.91
N PRO A 10 4.21 -3.86 -29.55
CA PRO A 10 5.33 -4.18 -30.45
C PRO A 10 5.38 -5.68 -30.74
N ASP A 11 5.94 -6.07 -31.89
CA ASP A 11 6.24 -7.48 -32.20
C ASP A 11 7.25 -8.06 -31.19
N HIS A 12 7.28 -9.38 -31.04
CA HIS A 12 8.20 -10.10 -30.15
C HIS A 12 9.66 -9.59 -30.24
N ASP A 13 10.22 -9.14 -29.11
CA ASP A 13 11.60 -8.64 -28.97
C ASP A 13 12.40 -9.50 -27.97
N ALA A 14 13.17 -10.44 -28.50
CA ALA A 14 14.00 -11.35 -27.70
C ALA A 14 15.05 -10.61 -26.85
N ASP A 15 15.57 -9.47 -27.34
CA ASP A 15 16.56 -8.69 -26.60
C ASP A 15 15.91 -8.01 -25.39
N ALA A 16 14.64 -7.60 -25.49
CA ALA A 16 13.89 -7.04 -24.36
C ALA A 16 13.63 -8.09 -23.27
N VAL A 17 13.27 -9.32 -23.66
CA VAL A 17 13.06 -10.45 -22.74
C VAL A 17 14.32 -10.78 -21.93
N GLU A 18 15.48 -10.81 -22.59
CA GLU A 18 16.77 -11.09 -21.93
C GLU A 18 17.15 -9.97 -20.94
N ARG A 19 16.90 -8.70 -21.30
CA ARG A 19 17.26 -7.54 -20.49
C ARG A 19 16.28 -7.24 -19.35
N TYR A 20 15.05 -7.76 -19.42
CA TYR A 20 13.97 -7.41 -18.48
C TYR A 20 14.36 -7.55 -17.00
N PRO A 21 14.94 -8.66 -16.50
CA PRO A 21 15.25 -8.80 -15.08
C PRO A 21 16.24 -7.73 -14.57
N GLU A 22 17.23 -7.37 -15.39
CA GLU A 22 18.20 -6.32 -15.06
C GLU A 22 17.58 -4.92 -15.16
N ALA A 23 16.77 -4.68 -16.19
CA ALA A 23 16.07 -3.40 -16.37
C ALA A 23 15.09 -3.14 -15.21
N LYS A 24 14.26 -4.12 -14.84
CA LYS A 24 13.35 -4.04 -13.69
C LYS A 24 14.09 -3.68 -12.40
N ALA A 25 15.23 -4.32 -12.18
CA ALA A 25 16.05 -4.12 -11.00
C ALA A 25 16.68 -2.72 -10.94
N ARG A 26 17.31 -2.26 -12.03
CA ARG A 26 17.97 -0.93 -12.10
C ARG A 26 16.99 0.24 -12.04
N THR A 27 15.77 0.05 -12.55
CA THR A 27 14.74 1.09 -12.68
C THR A 27 13.75 1.12 -11.51
N VAL A 28 14.01 0.32 -10.47
CA VAL A 28 13.12 0.15 -9.30
C VAL A 28 11.70 -0.20 -9.77
N ARG A 29 11.59 -1.34 -10.48
CA ARG A 29 10.33 -1.83 -11.05
C ARG A 29 9.69 -0.83 -12.03
N PHE A 30 10.53 -0.16 -12.83
CA PHE A 30 10.13 0.89 -13.77
C PHE A 30 9.41 2.08 -13.09
N GLY A 31 9.75 2.35 -11.82
CA GLY A 31 9.21 3.45 -11.03
C GLY A 31 10.04 4.73 -11.13
N CYS A 32 11.36 4.63 -11.32
CA CYS A 32 12.23 5.79 -11.53
C CYS A 32 11.76 6.58 -12.76
N GLY A 33 11.83 7.91 -12.72
CA GLY A 33 11.40 8.82 -13.78
C GLY A 33 9.89 9.06 -13.87
N ALA A 34 9.06 8.26 -13.18
CA ALA A 34 7.61 8.48 -13.13
C ALA A 34 7.24 9.60 -12.14
N PRO A 35 6.32 10.53 -12.50
CA PRO A 35 5.84 11.53 -11.57
C PRO A 35 4.95 10.87 -10.50
N ARG A 36 5.10 11.30 -9.24
CA ARG A 36 4.36 10.74 -8.10
C ARG A 36 4.06 11.77 -7.02
N SER A 37 3.22 11.36 -6.07
CA SER A 37 2.84 12.15 -4.89
C SER A 37 2.35 13.57 -5.22
N PRO A 38 1.44 13.77 -6.19
CA PRO A 38 1.01 15.11 -6.58
C PRO A 38 0.27 15.84 -5.44
N ARG A 39 0.47 17.14 -5.30
CA ARG A 39 -0.25 18.01 -4.36
C ARG A 39 -0.56 19.37 -4.99
N LEU A 40 -1.84 19.61 -5.26
CA LEU A 40 -2.32 20.90 -5.74
C LEU A 40 -2.16 21.98 -4.66
N LEU A 41 -1.90 23.21 -5.09
CA LEU A 41 -1.60 24.36 -4.24
C LEU A 41 -2.72 25.41 -4.36
N GLY A 42 -3.21 25.91 -3.22
CA GLY A 42 -4.16 27.03 -3.19
C GLY A 42 -5.42 26.75 -4.03
N ASP A 43 -5.60 27.51 -5.10
CA ASP A 43 -6.74 27.37 -6.03
C ASP A 43 -6.56 26.25 -7.07
N GLY A 44 -5.43 25.53 -7.02
CA GLY A 44 -5.09 24.44 -7.92
C GLY A 44 -4.44 24.86 -9.23
N GLU A 45 -4.04 26.12 -9.41
CA GLU A 45 -3.28 26.55 -10.60
C GLU A 45 -1.88 25.94 -10.62
N ARG A 46 -1.29 25.70 -9.45
CA ARG A 46 0.03 25.13 -9.29
C ARG A 46 -0.05 23.79 -8.58
N MET A 47 0.85 22.88 -8.91
CA MET A 47 0.92 21.55 -8.31
C MET A 47 2.37 21.18 -8.02
N LEU A 48 2.65 20.67 -6.82
CA LEU A 48 3.91 20.00 -6.53
C LEU A 48 3.84 18.51 -6.84
N PHE A 49 4.95 17.91 -7.21
CA PHE A 49 5.09 16.47 -7.37
C PHE A 49 6.57 16.06 -7.27
N LEU A 50 6.81 14.76 -7.13
CA LEU A 50 8.13 14.16 -7.09
C LEU A 50 8.44 13.44 -8.41
N ARG A 51 9.66 13.58 -8.92
CA ARG A 51 10.14 12.88 -10.12
C ARG A 51 11.67 12.86 -10.16
N SER A 52 12.30 11.75 -10.53
CA SER A 52 13.73 11.69 -10.85
C SER A 52 14.01 12.04 -12.31
N ASP A 53 15.26 12.34 -12.66
CA ASP A 53 15.59 12.92 -13.98
C ASP A 53 15.60 11.88 -15.12
N ALA A 54 15.64 10.58 -14.80
CA ALA A 54 15.70 9.49 -15.77
C ALA A 54 15.09 8.19 -15.23
N GLY A 55 14.80 7.26 -16.15
CA GLY A 55 14.19 5.97 -15.84
C GLY A 55 15.03 5.00 -15.00
N ASP A 56 16.31 5.27 -14.78
CA ASP A 56 17.22 4.53 -13.89
C ASP A 56 17.86 5.42 -12.81
N ASP A 57 17.37 6.66 -12.66
CA ASP A 57 17.79 7.56 -11.60
C ASP A 57 16.93 7.35 -10.35
N VAL A 58 17.55 6.86 -9.27
CA VAL A 58 16.88 6.64 -7.98
C VAL A 58 16.70 7.94 -7.18
N GLN A 59 17.44 9.01 -7.50
CA GLN A 59 17.35 10.27 -6.77
C GLN A 59 16.17 11.10 -7.23
N THR A 60 15.22 11.29 -6.33
CA THR A 60 13.98 11.99 -6.60
C THR A 60 14.09 13.48 -6.27
N SER A 61 13.67 14.33 -7.21
CA SER A 61 13.63 15.80 -7.06
C SER A 61 12.20 16.30 -6.80
N LEU A 62 12.08 17.50 -6.24
CA LEU A 62 10.81 18.22 -6.07
C LEU A 62 10.55 19.13 -7.27
N TRP A 63 9.41 18.95 -7.91
CA TRP A 63 8.98 19.70 -9.08
C TRP A 63 7.68 20.46 -8.82
N MET A 64 7.44 21.50 -9.61
CA MET A 64 6.20 22.25 -9.65
C MET A 64 5.68 22.36 -11.08
N SER A 65 4.42 22.04 -11.29
CA SER A 65 3.67 22.24 -12.53
C SER A 65 2.75 23.46 -12.41
N SER A 66 2.52 24.11 -13.55
CA SER A 66 1.61 25.23 -13.79
C SER A 66 1.14 25.21 -15.25
N PRO A 67 0.13 25.99 -15.66
CA PRO A 67 -0.27 26.12 -17.06
C PRO A 67 0.89 26.57 -17.98
N GLU A 68 1.92 27.22 -17.46
CA GLU A 68 3.11 27.66 -18.18
C GLU A 68 4.17 26.56 -18.36
N GLY A 69 4.02 25.43 -17.68
CA GLY A 69 4.93 24.29 -17.72
C GLY A 69 5.49 23.89 -16.35
N GLU A 70 6.52 23.03 -16.40
CA GLU A 70 7.16 22.43 -15.23
C GLU A 70 8.46 23.15 -14.85
N VAL A 71 8.73 23.24 -13.54
CA VAL A 71 9.97 23.79 -12.99
C VAL A 71 10.46 22.90 -11.86
N ARG A 72 11.75 22.54 -11.87
CA ARG A 72 12.40 21.88 -10.73
C ARG A 72 12.62 22.89 -9.62
N LEU A 73 12.09 22.62 -8.43
CA LEU A 73 12.25 23.48 -7.25
C LEU A 73 13.47 23.10 -6.42
N ALA A 74 13.70 21.80 -6.26
CA ALA A 74 14.78 21.29 -5.43
C ALA A 74 15.36 20.01 -6.04
N ASP A 75 16.67 20.00 -6.22
CA ASP A 75 17.46 18.86 -6.65
C ASP A 75 18.33 18.40 -5.47
N PRO A 76 18.23 17.14 -5.03
CA PRO A 76 19.07 16.61 -3.97
C PRO A 76 20.57 16.84 -4.18
N ARG A 77 21.03 16.81 -5.44
CA ARG A 77 22.45 16.94 -5.82
C ARG A 77 22.99 18.35 -5.62
N ASP A 78 22.11 19.35 -5.74
CA ASP A 78 22.46 20.74 -5.48
C ASP A 78 22.42 21.08 -3.98
N LEU A 79 21.59 20.35 -3.22
CA LEU A 79 21.33 20.60 -1.81
C LEU A 79 22.23 19.82 -0.85
N LEU A 80 22.81 18.69 -1.31
CA LEU A 80 23.75 17.86 -0.58
C LEU A 80 24.95 17.49 -1.47
N ALA A 81 26.15 17.85 -1.03
CA ALA A 81 27.39 17.55 -1.76
C ALA A 81 27.70 16.04 -1.86
N ASP A 82 27.11 15.22 -0.98
CA ASP A 82 27.17 13.76 -0.99
C ASP A 82 25.78 13.18 -0.71
N ALA A 83 24.85 13.38 -1.65
CA ALA A 83 23.45 12.95 -1.53
C ALA A 83 23.28 11.41 -1.40
N ASP A 84 24.29 10.64 -1.84
CA ASP A 84 24.31 9.17 -1.79
C ASP A 84 24.95 8.61 -0.51
N GLY A 85 25.72 9.42 0.23
CA GLY A 85 26.50 9.00 1.40
C GLY A 85 25.88 9.31 2.78
N ALA A 86 24.73 9.99 2.84
CA ALA A 86 24.10 10.34 4.11
C ALA A 86 23.44 9.12 4.79
N GLU A 87 23.85 8.81 6.01
CA GLU A 87 23.26 7.71 6.79
C GLU A 87 21.80 8.04 7.14
N VAL A 88 20.87 7.20 6.66
CA VAL A 88 19.43 7.35 6.93
C VAL A 88 19.12 6.79 8.33
N PRO A 89 18.45 7.56 9.23
CA PRO A 89 18.06 7.07 10.55
C PRO A 89 17.27 5.76 10.50
N VAL A 90 17.37 4.94 11.55
CA VAL A 90 16.73 3.61 11.62
C VAL A 90 15.21 3.72 11.45
N GLU A 91 14.60 4.70 12.10
CA GLU A 91 13.17 4.97 12.10
C GLU A 91 12.69 5.40 10.71
N GLU A 92 13.48 6.20 9.99
CA GLU A 92 13.18 6.60 8.62
C GLU A 92 13.32 5.42 7.64
N ARG A 93 14.31 4.53 7.83
CA ARG A 93 14.41 3.29 7.03
C ARG A 93 13.20 2.39 7.27
N ALA A 94 12.79 2.23 8.53
CA ALA A 94 11.60 1.46 8.87
C ALA A 94 10.34 2.09 8.25
N ARG A 95 10.16 3.42 8.33
CA ARG A 95 9.05 4.12 7.65
C ARG A 95 9.05 3.88 6.14
N ARG A 96 10.23 3.94 5.49
CA ARG A 96 10.35 3.69 4.05
C ARG A 96 10.00 2.26 3.68
N GLU A 97 10.41 1.27 4.47
CA GLU A 97 10.04 -0.13 4.24
C GLU A 97 8.52 -0.30 4.26
N ARG A 98 7.85 0.22 5.29
CA ARG A 98 6.38 0.16 5.45
C ARG A 98 5.63 0.91 4.35
N ALA A 99 6.14 2.09 3.96
CA ALA A 99 5.59 2.86 2.85
C ALA A 99 5.97 2.31 1.45
N ARG A 100 6.70 1.19 1.38
CA ARG A 100 7.22 0.57 0.13
C ARG A 100 8.01 1.56 -0.73
N GLU A 101 8.77 2.44 -0.08
CA GLU A 101 9.56 3.49 -0.70
C GLU A 101 11.01 3.04 -0.95
N SER A 102 11.33 2.82 -2.23
CA SER A 102 12.66 2.39 -2.66
C SER A 102 13.52 3.52 -3.26
N GLY A 103 12.96 4.72 -3.46
CA GLY A 103 13.69 5.87 -4.00
C GLY A 103 14.62 6.54 -2.98
N SER A 104 15.60 7.28 -3.50
CA SER A 104 16.48 8.15 -2.71
C SER A 104 16.21 9.63 -3.01
N GLY A 105 16.91 10.54 -2.34
CA GLY A 105 16.66 11.99 -2.45
C GLY A 105 15.42 12.43 -1.66
N ILE A 106 14.58 13.27 -2.27
CA ILE A 106 13.35 13.78 -1.66
C ILE A 106 12.24 12.76 -1.87
N VAL A 107 11.90 12.00 -0.83
CA VAL A 107 10.90 10.92 -0.89
C VAL A 107 9.51 11.35 -0.38
N GLY A 108 9.41 12.53 0.21
CA GLY A 108 8.15 13.08 0.72
C GLY A 108 8.29 14.57 1.02
N TYR A 109 7.16 15.27 1.04
CA TYR A 109 7.09 16.70 1.36
C TYR A 109 5.72 17.06 1.94
N CYS A 110 5.65 18.21 2.60
CA CYS A 110 4.41 18.85 3.02
C CYS A 110 4.30 20.27 2.49
N VAL A 111 3.09 20.84 2.55
CA VAL A 111 2.75 22.19 2.09
C VAL A 111 1.81 22.82 3.12
N ASP A 112 1.95 24.12 3.37
CA ASP A 112 0.98 24.89 4.16
C ASP A 112 -0.38 24.99 3.45
N ALA A 113 -1.43 25.37 4.18
CA ALA A 113 -2.79 25.38 3.66
C ALA A 113 -2.98 26.34 2.47
N ALA A 114 -2.20 27.42 2.41
CA ALA A 114 -2.30 28.41 1.34
C ALA A 114 -1.38 28.11 0.14
N GLY A 115 -0.56 27.04 0.17
CA GLY A 115 0.34 26.70 -0.93
C GLY A 115 1.44 27.74 -1.17
N ARG A 116 1.96 28.34 -0.09
CA ARG A 116 3.04 29.35 -0.14
C ARG A 116 4.41 28.74 0.09
N ARG A 117 4.51 27.73 0.96
CA ARG A 117 5.73 27.07 1.40
C ARG A 117 5.58 25.57 1.30
N ALA A 118 6.68 24.90 1.04
CA ALA A 118 6.80 23.46 1.18
C ALA A 118 7.96 23.12 2.14
N ALA A 119 7.86 22.01 2.85
CA ALA A 119 8.96 21.51 3.66
C ALA A 119 9.19 20.01 3.39
N PHE A 120 10.45 19.60 3.46
CA PHE A 120 10.86 18.21 3.23
C PHE A 120 12.16 17.91 3.97
N THR A 121 12.44 16.63 4.15
CA THR A 121 13.68 16.15 4.77
C THR A 121 14.61 15.57 3.71
N LEU A 122 15.91 15.85 3.83
CA LEU A 122 16.93 15.34 2.92
C LEU A 122 18.25 15.18 3.68
N GLY A 123 18.83 13.97 3.65
CA GLY A 123 20.09 13.64 4.36
C GLY A 123 20.08 13.99 5.86
N GLY A 124 18.95 13.78 6.54
CA GLY A 124 18.75 14.12 7.95
C GLY A 124 18.54 15.62 8.23
N GLY A 125 18.62 16.49 7.23
CA GLY A 125 18.32 17.91 7.35
C GLY A 125 16.86 18.26 7.00
N LEU A 126 16.35 19.33 7.60
CA LEU A 126 15.05 19.93 7.25
C LEU A 126 15.25 21.07 6.26
N TYR A 127 14.46 21.08 5.19
CA TYR A 127 14.49 22.10 4.16
C TYR A 127 13.12 22.76 4.03
N VAL A 128 13.13 24.07 3.78
CA VAL A 128 11.93 24.88 3.52
C VAL A 128 12.09 25.57 2.17
N ALA A 129 11.07 25.43 1.33
CA ALA A 129 10.96 26.04 0.01
C ALA A 129 9.89 27.13 0.03
N ASP A 130 10.24 28.35 -0.36
CA ASP A 130 9.28 29.40 -0.68
C ASP A 130 8.84 29.24 -2.14
N LEU A 131 7.55 28.96 -2.35
CA LEU A 131 7.02 28.55 -3.66
C LEU A 131 6.78 29.75 -4.60
N ALA A 132 6.73 30.98 -4.07
CA ALA A 132 6.60 32.18 -4.88
C ALA A 132 7.95 32.60 -5.47
N THR A 133 8.99 32.62 -4.63
CA THR A 133 10.36 32.99 -5.01
C THR A 133 11.16 31.80 -5.56
N ARG A 134 10.66 30.57 -5.37
CA ARG A 134 11.30 29.29 -5.71
C ARG A 134 12.65 29.09 -5.02
N ARG A 135 12.85 29.74 -3.87
CA ARG A 135 14.07 29.59 -3.07
C ARG A 135 13.91 28.45 -2.10
N VAL A 136 14.88 27.55 -2.09
CA VAL A 136 15.00 26.45 -1.14
C VAL A 136 16.17 26.73 -0.22
N ARG A 137 15.99 26.49 1.08
CA ARG A 137 17.08 26.57 2.05
C ARG A 137 16.98 25.42 3.05
N ARG A 138 18.14 25.04 3.59
CA ARG A 138 18.22 24.25 4.81
C ARG A 138 17.83 25.12 6.01
N LEU A 139 17.02 24.57 6.91
CA LEU A 139 16.65 25.22 8.17
C LEU A 139 17.66 24.80 9.24
N GLU A 140 18.48 25.74 9.70
CA GLU A 140 19.44 25.50 10.78
C GLU A 140 18.71 25.61 12.12
N LEU A 141 18.48 24.46 12.77
CA LEU A 141 17.70 24.38 13.99
C LEU A 141 18.53 24.88 15.18
N SER A 142 17.98 25.82 15.94
CA SER A 142 18.57 26.34 17.16
C SER A 142 17.62 26.14 18.34
N PHE A 143 18.12 25.52 19.40
CA PHE A 143 17.36 25.18 20.60
C PHE A 143 17.85 26.02 21.78
N ALA A 144 16.99 26.22 22.79
CA ALA A 144 17.39 26.86 24.04
C ALA A 144 18.50 26.06 24.76
N GLU A 145 19.33 26.75 25.55
CA GLU A 145 20.41 26.10 26.31
C GLU A 145 19.85 24.98 27.21
N GLY A 146 20.35 23.76 27.01
CA GLY A 146 19.95 22.57 27.77
C GLY A 146 19.00 21.60 27.06
N GLU A 147 18.43 21.99 25.91
CA GLU A 147 17.60 21.08 25.09
C GLU A 147 18.48 20.17 24.21
N ALA A 148 18.57 18.89 24.56
CA ALA A 148 19.45 17.91 23.93
C ALA A 148 18.80 17.17 22.74
N TRP A 149 18.18 17.92 21.83
CA TRP A 149 17.41 17.38 20.69
C TRP A 149 18.01 17.71 19.31
N ALA A 150 19.01 18.58 19.24
CA ALA A 150 19.63 19.04 17.99
C ALA A 150 20.26 17.93 17.12
N SER A 151 20.62 16.79 17.71
CA SER A 151 21.19 15.63 17.00
C SER A 151 20.19 14.50 16.75
N SER A 152 18.91 14.72 17.03
CA SER A 152 17.86 13.70 16.88
C SER A 152 17.37 13.63 15.43
N PRO A 153 16.81 12.49 15.00
CA PRO A 153 16.26 12.38 13.66
C PRO A 153 15.08 13.35 13.46
N ILE A 154 14.91 13.81 12.21
CA ILE A 154 13.78 14.64 11.79
C ILE A 154 12.85 13.75 10.99
N LEU A 155 11.74 13.35 11.59
CA LEU A 155 10.74 12.46 11.02
C LEU A 155 9.43 13.22 10.79
N ASN A 156 8.70 12.85 9.73
CA ASN A 156 7.34 13.34 9.45
C ASN A 156 7.19 14.87 9.54
N ALA A 157 8.09 15.65 8.93
CA ALA A 157 8.00 17.11 9.01
C ALA A 157 6.71 17.67 8.37
N ARG A 158 5.95 18.48 9.13
CA ARG A 158 4.68 19.12 8.74
C ARG A 158 4.70 20.62 9.00
N LEU A 159 4.47 21.42 7.95
CA LEU A 159 4.22 22.86 8.09
C LEU A 159 2.92 23.11 8.86
N SER A 160 2.90 24.15 9.70
CA SER A 160 1.66 24.70 10.25
C SER A 160 0.76 25.21 9.11
N PRO A 161 -0.56 25.32 9.31
CA PRO A 161 -1.48 25.75 8.26
C PRO A 161 -1.14 27.12 7.64
N ASP A 162 -0.55 28.03 8.42
CA ASP A 162 -0.09 29.35 7.97
C ASP A 162 1.32 29.35 7.36
N GLY A 163 2.05 28.23 7.47
CA GLY A 163 3.42 28.05 6.97
C GLY A 163 4.50 28.80 7.77
N SER A 164 4.17 29.34 8.94
CA SER A 164 5.13 30.06 9.80
C SER A 164 5.95 29.13 10.69
N ARG A 165 5.48 27.90 10.91
CA ARG A 165 6.14 26.87 11.74
C ARG A 165 6.29 25.56 10.98
N VAL A 166 7.24 24.74 11.41
CA VAL A 166 7.38 23.33 11.02
C VAL A 166 7.42 22.48 12.27
N ALA A 167 6.48 21.55 12.40
CA ALA A 167 6.57 20.49 13.41
C ALA A 167 7.25 19.25 12.81
N TYR A 168 7.99 18.52 13.63
CA TYR A 168 8.53 17.20 13.26
C TYR A 168 8.66 16.32 14.50
N ALA A 169 8.71 15.01 14.30
CA ALA A 169 8.91 14.03 15.35
C ALA A 169 10.37 13.55 15.38
N THR A 170 10.84 13.16 16.56
CA THR A 170 12.12 12.47 16.75
C THR A 170 11.94 10.98 17.09
N GLY A 171 10.70 10.54 17.30
CA GLY A 171 10.36 9.25 17.90
C GLY A 171 10.21 9.32 19.42
N GLU A 172 10.89 10.26 20.08
CA GLU A 172 10.81 10.45 21.54
C GLU A 172 10.26 11.85 21.93
N ALA A 173 10.13 12.75 20.94
CA ALA A 173 9.62 14.10 21.11
C ALA A 173 8.98 14.63 19.83
N VAL A 174 8.10 15.61 19.99
CA VAL A 174 7.61 16.48 18.91
C VAL A 174 8.20 17.86 19.13
N VAL A 175 8.84 18.38 18.08
CA VAL A 175 9.51 19.68 18.06
C VAL A 175 8.76 20.59 17.12
N VAL A 176 8.58 21.85 17.50
CA VAL A 176 8.10 22.92 16.62
C VAL A 176 9.24 23.89 16.38
N ALA A 177 9.48 24.24 15.13
CA ALA A 177 10.48 25.23 14.75
C ALA A 177 9.85 26.38 13.95
N ASP A 178 10.36 27.59 14.14
CA ASP A 178 10.09 28.73 13.26
C ASP A 178 10.68 28.46 11.87
N ALA A 179 9.83 28.54 10.84
CA ALA A 179 10.21 28.22 9.47
C ALA A 179 11.19 29.24 8.86
N ASP A 180 11.44 30.36 9.55
CA ASP A 180 12.31 31.45 9.16
C ASP A 180 13.62 31.55 9.94
N SER A 181 13.57 31.61 11.26
CA SER A 181 14.77 31.71 12.10
C SER A 181 15.41 30.34 12.38
N GLY A 182 14.64 29.26 12.31
CA GLY A 182 15.07 27.93 12.78
C GLY A 182 15.08 27.79 14.29
N GLU A 183 14.58 28.78 15.04
CA GLU A 183 14.35 28.65 16.49
C GLU A 183 13.37 27.51 16.74
N ALA A 184 13.75 26.57 17.60
CA ALA A 184 13.03 25.33 17.83
C ALA A 184 12.78 25.10 19.33
N SER A 185 11.63 24.51 19.62
CA SER A 185 11.20 24.17 20.98
C SER A 185 10.53 22.81 21.00
N VAL A 186 10.83 22.03 22.04
CA VAL A 186 10.11 20.78 22.31
C VAL A 186 8.73 21.09 22.86
N VAL A 187 7.68 20.59 22.20
CA VAL A 187 6.28 20.82 22.62
C VAL A 187 5.68 19.62 23.31
N PHE A 188 6.25 18.43 23.11
CA PHE A 188 5.88 17.20 23.80
C PHE A 188 7.06 16.22 23.77
N GLU A 189 7.35 15.55 24.88
CA GLU A 189 8.41 14.53 24.96
C GLU A 189 8.04 13.39 25.91
N VAL A 190 8.66 12.23 25.67
CA VAL A 190 8.56 11.03 26.49
C VAL A 190 9.96 10.61 26.99
N PRO A 191 10.07 9.71 27.99
CA PRO A 191 11.37 9.27 28.49
C PRO A 191 12.22 8.61 27.39
N ARG A 192 13.49 9.03 27.30
CA ARG A 192 14.44 8.56 26.27
C ARG A 192 14.93 7.13 26.50
N GLY A 193 15.18 6.41 25.41
CA GLY A 193 15.77 5.06 25.38
C GLY A 193 14.87 3.98 25.97
N GLY A 194 13.57 4.28 26.14
CA GLY A 194 12.56 3.38 26.69
C GLY A 194 11.75 2.66 25.61
N THR A 195 10.54 2.26 25.98
CA THR A 195 9.53 1.63 25.12
C THR A 195 8.42 2.59 24.73
N VAL A 196 8.52 3.84 25.19
CA VAL A 196 7.51 4.88 24.97
C VAL A 196 8.00 5.77 23.84
N HIS A 197 7.14 6.00 22.87
CA HIS A 197 7.41 6.80 21.68
C HIS A 197 6.39 7.92 21.55
N ALA A 198 6.73 8.96 20.79
CA ALA A 198 5.90 10.13 20.56
C ALA A 198 6.03 10.68 19.13
N GLY A 199 4.89 11.07 18.54
CA GLY A 199 4.84 11.76 17.25
C GLY A 199 5.03 10.87 16.02
N ILE A 200 5.15 9.56 16.20
CA ILE A 200 5.22 8.55 15.13
C ILE A 200 4.12 7.52 15.36
N ALA A 201 3.68 6.87 14.28
CA ALA A 201 2.70 5.79 14.34
C ALA A 201 3.36 4.48 14.82
N GLU A 202 2.63 3.71 15.62
CA GLU A 202 2.97 2.36 16.06
C GLU A 202 2.97 1.36 14.89
N PHE A 203 3.55 0.17 15.12
CA PHE A 203 3.70 -0.87 14.09
C PHE A 203 2.38 -1.21 13.39
N ALA A 204 1.33 -1.54 14.16
CA ALA A 204 0.05 -1.97 13.63
C ALA A 204 -0.59 -0.92 12.72
N ALA A 205 -0.53 0.37 13.11
CA ALA A 205 -1.09 1.44 12.30
C ALA A 205 -0.33 1.69 11.00
N ALA A 206 1.01 1.67 11.07
CA ALA A 206 1.85 1.94 9.91
C ALA A 206 1.88 0.78 8.91
N GLU A 207 1.75 -0.47 9.37
CA GLU A 207 1.76 -1.66 8.51
C GLU A 207 0.36 -2.04 7.99
N GLU A 208 -0.66 -2.01 8.84
CA GLU A 208 -1.95 -2.66 8.55
C GLU A 208 -3.18 -1.73 8.45
N LEU A 209 -3.01 -0.44 8.80
CA LEU A 209 -4.07 0.58 8.76
C LEU A 209 -3.73 1.79 7.86
N ASP A 210 -2.61 1.73 7.13
CA ASP A 210 -2.14 2.81 6.24
C ASP A 210 -2.01 4.18 6.92
N ARG A 211 -1.74 4.20 8.23
CA ARG A 211 -1.57 5.43 9.01
C ARG A 211 -0.11 5.64 9.39
N TYR A 212 0.56 6.54 8.66
CA TYR A 212 1.99 6.84 8.84
C TYR A 212 2.27 8.09 9.69
N ASP A 213 1.25 8.93 9.93
CA ASP A 213 1.34 10.11 10.78
C ASP A 213 1.07 9.75 12.25
N GLY A 214 1.87 10.34 13.15
CA GLY A 214 1.69 10.27 14.61
C GLY A 214 1.47 11.64 15.26
N PHE A 215 1.27 12.70 14.48
CA PHE A 215 0.83 13.99 14.99
C PHE A 215 0.10 14.82 13.92
N TRP A 216 -0.78 15.73 14.36
CA TRP A 216 -1.65 16.53 13.51
C TRP A 216 -1.78 17.97 14.02
N TRP A 217 -1.52 18.95 13.16
CA TRP A 217 -1.76 20.36 13.44
C TRP A 217 -3.25 20.65 13.56
N SER A 218 -3.62 21.52 14.49
CA SER A 218 -4.92 22.18 14.43
C SER A 218 -4.99 23.06 13.18
N PRO A 219 -6.17 23.21 12.54
CA PRO A 219 -6.34 24.03 11.35
C PRO A 219 -5.97 25.51 11.52
N ASP A 220 -6.03 26.01 12.75
CA ASP A 220 -5.62 27.37 13.10
C ASP A 220 -4.16 27.44 13.61
N GLY A 221 -3.45 26.32 13.65
CA GLY A 221 -2.07 26.18 14.10
C GLY A 221 -1.84 26.42 15.60
N SER A 222 -2.89 26.44 16.43
CA SER A 222 -2.81 26.76 17.87
C SER A 222 -2.54 25.55 18.75
N ALA A 223 -2.72 24.36 18.20
CA ALA A 223 -2.56 23.12 18.92
C ALA A 223 -2.06 22.00 18.00
N LEU A 224 -1.64 20.91 18.63
CA LEU A 224 -1.28 19.65 18.00
C LEU A 224 -2.06 18.52 18.70
N LEU A 225 -2.45 17.50 17.94
CA LEU A 225 -2.70 16.18 18.49
C LEU A 225 -1.43 15.37 18.27
N VAL A 226 -0.93 14.72 19.32
CA VAL A 226 0.31 13.94 19.29
C VAL A 226 0.01 12.54 19.80
N GLU A 227 0.31 11.54 18.99
CA GLU A 227 0.29 10.16 19.41
C GLU A 227 1.44 9.88 20.37
N ARG A 228 1.10 9.16 21.44
CA ARG A 228 2.04 8.52 22.35
C ARG A 228 1.69 7.04 22.38
N TYR A 229 2.66 6.16 22.17
CA TYR A 229 2.44 4.73 22.40
C TYR A 229 3.53 4.12 23.28
N ASP A 230 3.17 3.05 24.00
CA ASP A 230 4.11 2.23 24.79
C ASP A 230 4.06 0.79 24.31
N GLU A 231 5.15 0.34 23.69
CA GLU A 231 5.31 -1.02 23.16
C GLU A 231 5.84 -2.01 24.23
N ALA A 232 5.91 -1.65 25.52
CA ALA A 232 6.51 -2.51 26.56
C ALA A 232 5.95 -3.94 26.62
N ASP A 233 4.64 -4.09 26.36
CA ASP A 233 3.91 -5.36 26.42
C ASP A 233 4.07 -6.19 25.12
N GLU A 234 4.57 -5.59 24.03
CA GLU A 234 4.82 -6.31 22.79
C GLU A 234 6.04 -7.25 22.92
N PRO A 235 5.97 -8.46 22.36
CA PRO A 235 7.09 -9.39 22.31
C PRO A 235 8.33 -8.78 21.67
N LEU A 236 9.48 -9.05 22.28
CA LEU A 236 10.77 -8.62 21.74
C LEU A 236 11.39 -9.72 20.88
N TRP A 237 11.69 -9.39 19.63
CA TRP A 237 12.43 -10.24 18.71
C TRP A 237 13.83 -9.71 18.44
N THR A 238 14.68 -10.57 17.89
CA THR A 238 16.04 -10.22 17.50
C THR A 238 16.29 -10.76 16.09
N ILE A 239 16.53 -9.84 15.17
CA ILE A 239 16.91 -10.14 13.78
C ILE A 239 18.43 -10.06 13.72
N SER A 240 19.10 -11.17 13.41
CA SER A 240 20.55 -11.25 13.31
C SER A 240 20.96 -11.54 11.89
N ASP A 241 22.09 -10.98 11.44
CA ASP A 241 22.71 -11.37 10.18
C ASP A 241 23.56 -12.63 10.38
N PRO A 242 23.14 -13.81 9.89
CA PRO A 242 23.94 -15.03 10.05
C PRO A 242 25.22 -15.02 9.20
N ALA A 243 25.34 -14.15 8.19
CA ALA A 243 26.55 -14.03 7.39
C ALA A 243 27.63 -13.20 8.09
N ASP A 244 27.24 -12.38 9.08
CA ASP A 244 28.16 -11.69 10.00
C ASP A 244 27.81 -12.00 11.46
N PRO A 245 28.23 -13.17 12.00
CA PRO A 245 27.90 -13.57 13.36
C PRO A 245 28.54 -12.68 14.45
N ALA A 246 29.45 -11.76 14.10
CA ALA A 246 30.01 -10.80 15.02
C ALA A 246 29.15 -9.53 15.14
N ALA A 247 28.29 -9.25 14.16
CA ALA A 247 27.34 -8.15 14.20
C ALA A 247 26.31 -8.36 15.32
N ALA A 248 25.96 -7.27 16.01
CA ALA A 248 24.90 -7.30 17.00
C ALA A 248 23.54 -7.47 16.29
N GLY A 249 22.69 -8.36 16.79
CA GLY A 249 21.32 -8.49 16.30
C GLY A 249 20.51 -7.22 16.57
N VAL A 250 19.64 -6.87 15.63
CA VAL A 250 18.68 -5.78 15.75
C VAL A 250 17.49 -6.25 16.56
N ARG A 251 17.28 -5.63 17.72
CA ARG A 251 16.14 -5.93 18.59
C ARG A 251 14.96 -5.06 18.20
N ARG A 252 13.79 -5.66 18.06
CA ARG A 252 12.55 -4.94 17.72
C ARG A 252 11.38 -5.55 18.48
N ARG A 253 10.45 -4.70 18.87
CA ARG A 253 9.16 -5.14 19.36
C ARG A 253 8.22 -5.36 18.19
N TYR A 254 7.43 -6.42 18.31
CA TYR A 254 6.53 -6.84 17.25
C TYR A 254 5.29 -7.47 17.87
N PRO A 255 4.10 -6.90 17.64
CA PRO A 255 2.85 -7.40 18.20
C PRO A 255 2.40 -8.62 17.40
N ARG A 256 2.95 -9.80 17.69
CA ARG A 256 2.50 -11.04 17.02
C ARG A 256 1.11 -11.42 17.50
N ALA A 257 0.33 -12.06 16.63
CA ALA A 257 -1.02 -12.51 16.93
C ALA A 257 -1.09 -13.31 18.25
N LEU A 258 -2.22 -13.17 18.94
CA LEU A 258 -2.48 -13.77 20.26
C LEU A 258 -1.58 -13.21 21.39
N THR A 259 -0.94 -12.05 21.18
CA THR A 259 -0.19 -11.33 22.22
C THR A 259 -0.75 -9.93 22.46
N HIS A 260 0.01 -9.03 23.07
CA HIS A 260 -0.45 -7.67 23.38
C HIS A 260 0.07 -6.67 22.34
N ASN A 261 -0.79 -5.73 21.96
CA ASN A 261 -0.43 -4.54 21.18
C ASN A 261 0.30 -3.50 22.05
N ALA A 262 0.98 -2.56 21.40
CA ALA A 262 1.35 -1.30 22.03
C ALA A 262 0.13 -0.56 22.59
N ARG A 263 0.29 0.11 23.73
CA ARG A 263 -0.76 0.94 24.32
C ARG A 263 -0.74 2.33 23.69
N VAL A 264 -1.73 2.63 22.86
CA VAL A 264 -1.83 3.90 22.12
C VAL A 264 -2.65 4.93 22.90
N GLU A 265 -2.15 6.16 22.92
CA GLU A 265 -2.81 7.33 23.51
C GLU A 265 -2.65 8.54 22.58
N LEU A 266 -3.59 9.48 22.64
CA LEU A 266 -3.48 10.77 21.96
C LEU A 266 -3.41 11.89 22.99
N VAL A 267 -2.50 12.82 22.79
CA VAL A 267 -2.29 13.98 23.65
C VAL A 267 -2.54 15.25 22.85
N ALA A 268 -3.49 16.07 23.30
CA ALA A 268 -3.71 17.41 22.80
C ALA A 268 -2.72 18.38 23.45
N VAL A 269 -1.88 19.01 22.63
CA VAL A 269 -0.87 19.99 23.03
C VAL A 269 -1.32 21.37 22.59
N ARG A 270 -1.55 22.28 23.54
CA ARG A 270 -1.86 23.69 23.26
C ARG A 270 -0.56 24.48 23.17
N LEU A 271 -0.43 25.26 22.12
CA LEU A 271 0.69 26.19 21.95
C LEU A 271 0.32 27.59 22.48
N GLY A 272 1.33 28.34 22.91
CA GLY A 272 1.20 29.74 23.29
C GLY A 272 0.94 30.64 22.09
N ASP A 273 0.81 31.95 22.32
CA ASP A 273 0.55 32.92 21.26
C ASP A 273 1.67 32.97 20.20
N ASP A 274 2.89 32.59 20.59
CA ASP A 274 4.05 32.48 19.70
C ASP A 274 4.01 31.26 18.76
N ARG A 275 3.06 30.34 18.98
CA ARG A 275 2.91 29.07 18.24
C ARG A 275 4.19 28.23 18.23
N LEU A 276 5.02 28.38 19.24
CA LEU A 276 6.32 27.73 19.34
C LEU A 276 6.44 26.92 20.63
N HIS A 277 5.95 27.47 21.75
CA HIS A 277 6.05 26.79 23.05
C HIS A 277 4.72 26.16 23.46
N ALA A 278 4.76 24.96 24.03
CA ALA A 278 3.60 24.34 24.65
C ALA A 278 3.23 25.05 25.97
N VAL A 279 1.95 25.33 26.16
CA VAL A 279 1.42 25.96 27.39
C VAL A 279 0.49 25.05 28.19
N ALA A 280 -0.05 24.01 27.57
CA ALA A 280 -0.85 22.98 28.24
C ALA A 280 -0.88 21.69 27.44
N THR A 281 -1.05 20.56 28.12
CA THR A 281 -1.28 19.24 27.51
C THR A 281 -2.46 18.55 28.16
N ALA A 282 -3.22 17.78 27.39
CA ALA A 282 -4.37 17.01 27.85
C ALA A 282 -4.42 15.68 27.13
N ARG A 283 -4.60 14.58 27.86
CA ARG A 283 -4.87 13.28 27.25
C ARG A 283 -6.29 13.28 26.67
N VAL A 284 -6.44 12.73 25.46
CA VAL A 284 -7.75 12.48 24.85
C VAL A 284 -8.38 11.28 25.52
N GLU A 285 -9.61 11.43 26.02
CA GLU A 285 -10.26 10.47 26.92
C GLU A 285 -11.13 9.45 26.19
N TRP A 286 -10.54 8.51 25.44
CA TRP A 286 -11.27 7.34 24.92
C TRP A 286 -10.94 6.04 25.68
N ASP A 287 -11.81 5.05 25.52
CA ASP A 287 -11.64 3.70 26.06
C ASP A 287 -10.68 2.88 25.17
N GLY A 288 -9.38 3.02 25.43
CA GLY A 288 -8.33 2.32 24.69
C GLY A 288 -8.22 0.83 25.01
N ASP A 289 -8.86 0.36 26.08
CA ASP A 289 -8.92 -1.07 26.41
C ASP A 289 -9.99 -1.78 25.56
N ALA A 290 -11.10 -1.08 25.24
CA ALA A 290 -12.13 -1.60 24.35
C ALA A 290 -11.81 -1.36 22.86
N PHE A 291 -11.15 -0.24 22.53
CA PHE A 291 -10.79 0.14 21.17
C PHE A 291 -9.28 0.35 21.08
N GLU A 292 -8.56 -0.75 20.85
CA GLU A 292 -7.08 -0.81 20.88
C GLU A 292 -6.43 -0.03 19.74
N TYR A 293 -7.07 0.07 18.57
CA TYR A 293 -6.48 0.67 17.38
C TYR A 293 -7.00 2.08 17.11
N LEU A 294 -6.09 3.05 16.96
CA LEU A 294 -6.39 4.34 16.37
C LEU A 294 -6.19 4.25 14.85
N ALA A 295 -7.27 4.15 14.08
CA ALA A 295 -7.19 3.97 12.63
C ALA A 295 -7.05 5.29 11.86
N THR A 296 -7.72 6.36 12.30
CA THR A 296 -7.69 7.64 11.58
C THR A 296 -7.85 8.82 12.52
N VAL A 297 -7.15 9.91 12.23
CA VAL A 297 -7.35 11.24 12.84
C VAL A 297 -7.63 12.24 11.74
N CYS A 298 -8.76 12.94 11.83
CA CYS A 298 -9.20 13.94 10.86
C CYS A 298 -9.49 15.26 11.57
N TRP A 299 -8.74 16.32 11.24
CA TRP A 299 -8.92 17.65 11.83
C TRP A 299 -9.17 18.70 10.75
N GLN A 300 -10.45 18.98 10.50
CA GLN A 300 -10.90 19.93 9.47
C GLN A 300 -11.07 21.34 10.02
N ASP A 301 -10.89 22.34 9.16
CA ASP A 301 -11.05 23.75 9.52
C ASP A 301 -12.44 24.05 10.09
N GLY A 302 -12.48 24.84 11.17
CA GLY A 302 -13.70 25.17 11.90
C GLY A 302 -14.41 23.99 12.57
N ARG A 303 -13.82 22.79 12.58
CA ARG A 303 -14.41 21.58 13.19
C ARG A 303 -13.53 21.07 14.33
N ALA A 304 -14.17 20.38 15.26
CA ALA A 304 -13.48 19.55 16.24
C ALA A 304 -12.85 18.33 15.53
N PRO A 305 -11.70 17.82 16.03
CA PRO A 305 -11.09 16.60 15.51
C PRO A 305 -12.05 15.40 15.58
N LEU A 306 -11.97 14.55 14.57
CA LEU A 306 -12.60 13.23 14.52
C LEU A 306 -11.54 12.13 14.64
N LEU A 307 -11.85 11.09 15.41
CA LEU A 307 -11.07 9.87 15.50
C LEU A 307 -11.90 8.69 14.99
N LEU A 308 -11.28 7.77 14.27
CA LEU A 308 -11.80 6.43 14.05
C LEU A 308 -10.98 5.46 14.91
N VAL A 309 -11.65 4.76 15.82
CA VAL A 309 -11.04 3.74 16.65
C VAL A 309 -11.70 2.39 16.41
N LEU A 310 -10.92 1.32 16.43
CA LEU A 310 -11.36 -0.06 16.19
C LEU A 310 -11.09 -0.91 17.44
N ASP A 311 -11.97 -1.86 17.70
CA ASP A 311 -11.72 -2.91 18.68
C ASP A 311 -10.63 -3.88 18.17
N ARG A 312 -10.23 -4.82 19.02
CA ARG A 312 -9.14 -5.75 18.72
C ARG A 312 -9.40 -6.63 17.49
N LEU A 313 -10.63 -7.12 17.32
CA LEU A 313 -10.99 -7.95 16.17
C LEU A 313 -11.34 -7.12 14.93
N GLN A 314 -11.49 -5.81 15.10
CA GLN A 314 -11.92 -4.88 14.06
C GLN A 314 -13.33 -5.20 13.53
N THR A 315 -14.15 -5.81 14.38
CA THR A 315 -15.58 -6.06 14.15
C THR A 315 -16.40 -4.85 14.57
N ASP A 316 -15.89 -4.04 15.50
CA ASP A 316 -16.56 -2.87 16.05
C ASP A 316 -15.70 -1.62 15.88
N SER A 317 -16.34 -0.51 15.49
CA SER A 317 -15.67 0.79 15.40
C SER A 317 -16.47 1.91 16.03
N ARG A 318 -15.76 2.96 16.42
CA ARG A 318 -16.37 4.23 16.85
C ARG A 318 -15.76 5.40 16.12
N VAL A 319 -16.63 6.31 15.69
CA VAL A 319 -16.25 7.67 15.32
C VAL A 319 -16.42 8.57 16.54
N LEU A 320 -15.33 9.17 16.99
CA LEU A 320 -15.27 10.03 18.17
C LEU A 320 -15.01 11.47 17.77
N ARG A 321 -15.68 12.43 18.39
CA ARG A 321 -15.32 13.86 18.33
C ARG A 321 -14.52 14.23 19.56
N VAL A 322 -13.36 14.86 19.37
CA VAL A 322 -12.54 15.38 20.48
C VAL A 322 -12.94 16.81 20.79
N ASP A 323 -13.41 17.08 22.00
CA ASP A 323 -13.81 18.42 22.42
C ASP A 323 -12.61 19.15 23.07
N LEU A 324 -12.06 20.16 22.39
CA LEU A 324 -10.90 20.94 22.84
C LEU A 324 -11.32 22.37 23.25
N PRO A 325 -11.43 22.68 24.56
CA PRO A 325 -11.88 23.99 25.02
C PRO A 325 -10.80 25.07 24.81
N ALA A 326 -11.23 26.24 24.33
CA ALA A 326 -10.34 27.37 24.07
C ALA A 326 -9.83 28.06 25.36
N ASP A 327 -10.54 27.93 26.47
CA ASP A 327 -10.23 28.50 27.78
C ASP A 327 -10.57 27.53 28.93
N GLY A 328 -10.04 27.79 30.13
CA GLY A 328 -10.28 26.96 31.32
C GLY A 328 -9.26 25.83 31.55
N SER A 329 -9.68 24.73 32.17
CA SER A 329 -8.86 23.53 32.33
C SER A 329 -8.72 22.84 30.99
N TRP A 330 -7.54 22.87 30.39
CA TRP A 330 -7.24 22.16 29.15
C TRP A 330 -7.46 20.65 29.37
N SER A 331 -8.58 20.13 28.83
CA SER A 331 -9.02 18.74 28.86
C SER A 331 -9.47 18.33 27.46
N ALA A 332 -9.46 17.04 27.13
CA ALA A 332 -9.87 16.56 25.81
C ALA A 332 -10.87 15.38 25.90
N PRO A 333 -12.07 15.60 26.47
CA PRO A 333 -13.11 14.57 26.47
C PRO A 333 -13.56 14.26 25.04
N VAL A 334 -14.13 13.07 24.85
CA VAL A 334 -14.66 12.64 23.55
C VAL A 334 -16.17 12.40 23.60
N THR A 335 -16.82 12.65 22.47
CA THR A 335 -18.22 12.28 22.23
C THR A 335 -18.29 11.23 21.13
N VAL A 336 -18.95 10.10 21.37
CA VAL A 336 -19.23 9.09 20.32
C VAL A 336 -20.27 9.66 19.36
N LEU A 337 -19.96 9.72 18.07
CA LEU A 337 -20.86 10.21 17.02
C LEU A 337 -21.49 9.08 16.21
N SER A 338 -20.75 8.00 15.98
CA SER A 338 -21.20 6.84 15.20
C SER A 338 -20.53 5.58 15.71
N GLU A 339 -21.23 4.46 15.57
CA GLU A 339 -20.72 3.12 15.81
C GLU A 339 -21.01 2.27 14.57
N ALA A 340 -20.13 1.31 14.25
CA ALA A 340 -20.37 0.33 13.20
C ALA A 340 -19.95 -1.05 13.69
N HIS A 341 -20.63 -2.08 13.17
CA HIS A 341 -20.42 -3.47 13.52
C HIS A 341 -20.50 -4.38 12.28
N ASP A 342 -19.63 -5.39 12.21
CA ASP A 342 -19.66 -6.49 11.24
C ASP A 342 -19.29 -7.79 11.96
N ASP A 343 -19.96 -8.90 11.63
CA ASP A 343 -19.74 -10.20 12.28
C ASP A 343 -18.37 -10.83 11.95
N CYS A 344 -17.66 -10.32 10.94
CA CYS A 344 -16.33 -10.80 10.52
C CYS A 344 -15.28 -9.70 10.73
N TRP A 345 -15.38 -8.59 9.99
CA TRP A 345 -14.51 -7.41 10.15
C TRP A 345 -15.08 -6.20 9.39
N LEU A 346 -14.58 -5.02 9.73
CA LEU A 346 -14.92 -3.77 9.05
C LEU A 346 -13.91 -3.44 7.95
N ASP A 347 -14.38 -3.25 6.71
CA ASP A 347 -13.55 -2.72 5.63
C ASP A 347 -13.55 -1.19 5.74
N VAL A 348 -12.53 -0.65 6.40
CA VAL A 348 -12.37 0.80 6.57
C VAL A 348 -12.07 1.45 5.22
N ILE A 349 -12.83 2.49 4.88
CA ILE A 349 -12.62 3.28 3.66
C ILE A 349 -11.75 4.49 4.02
N GLY A 350 -10.62 4.66 3.33
CA GLY A 350 -9.73 5.80 3.50
C GLY A 350 -10.42 7.14 3.27
N GLY A 351 -9.97 8.20 3.96
CA GLY A 351 -10.50 9.56 3.84
C GLY A 351 -11.78 9.84 4.65
N VAL A 352 -12.35 8.85 5.33
CA VAL A 352 -13.44 9.02 6.31
C VAL A 352 -13.03 8.42 7.67
N PRO A 353 -13.51 8.96 8.81
CA PRO A 353 -14.59 9.94 8.96
C PRO A 353 -14.20 11.36 8.55
N ALA A 354 -15.19 12.09 8.05
CA ALA A 354 -15.05 13.51 7.71
C ALA A 354 -16.38 14.24 7.92
N TYR A 355 -16.34 15.56 8.05
CA TYR A 355 -17.49 16.42 7.92
C TYR A 355 -17.66 16.91 6.49
N THR A 356 -18.89 16.93 6.02
CA THR A 356 -19.27 17.71 4.85
C THR A 356 -19.17 19.21 5.17
N PRO A 357 -19.15 20.10 4.15
CA PRO A 357 -19.15 21.54 4.39
C PRO A 357 -20.38 22.04 5.19
N ASP A 358 -21.54 21.39 5.04
CA ASP A 358 -22.74 21.71 5.83
C ASP A 358 -22.76 21.09 7.24
N GLY A 359 -21.76 20.27 7.59
CA GLY A 359 -21.52 19.78 8.95
C GLY A 359 -22.14 18.44 9.28
N ARG A 360 -22.63 17.72 8.27
CA ARG A 360 -23.06 16.32 8.41
C ARG A 360 -21.85 15.41 8.48
N LEU A 361 -22.00 14.30 9.20
CA LEU A 361 -20.94 13.32 9.39
C LEU A 361 -20.93 12.32 8.23
N LEU A 362 -19.80 12.23 7.54
CA LEU A 362 -19.53 11.24 6.50
C LEU A 362 -18.74 10.07 7.11
N THR A 363 -19.22 8.85 6.90
CA THR A 363 -18.64 7.58 7.40
C THR A 363 -18.69 6.50 6.31
N PHE A 364 -18.04 5.37 6.56
CA PHE A 364 -18.17 4.17 5.71
C PHE A 364 -19.28 3.24 6.23
N VAL A 365 -19.82 2.41 5.34
CA VAL A 365 -20.74 1.31 5.66
C VAL A 365 -20.41 0.13 4.75
N ASN A 366 -20.13 -1.03 5.32
CA ASN A 366 -20.03 -2.30 4.59
C ASN A 366 -21.45 -2.86 4.45
N ASP A 367 -22.16 -2.47 3.39
CA ASP A 367 -23.57 -2.84 3.18
C ASP A 367 -23.65 -4.30 2.70
N LEU A 368 -23.69 -5.22 3.66
CA LEU A 368 -23.78 -6.66 3.40
C LEU A 368 -25.09 -7.05 2.71
N ASP A 369 -26.17 -6.30 2.84
CA ASP A 369 -27.44 -6.60 2.16
C ASP A 369 -27.34 -6.30 0.66
N ALA A 370 -26.77 -5.15 0.33
CA ALA A 370 -26.51 -4.72 -1.04
C ALA A 370 -25.19 -5.27 -1.63
N ASP A 371 -24.39 -5.96 -0.83
CA ASP A 371 -23.03 -6.42 -1.15
C ASP A 371 -22.16 -5.29 -1.74
N THR A 372 -22.15 -4.13 -1.05
CA THR A 372 -21.43 -2.94 -1.51
C THR A 372 -20.76 -2.19 -0.37
N ASN A 373 -19.48 -1.84 -0.51
CA ASN A 373 -18.80 -0.87 0.35
C ASN A 373 -19.24 0.56 -0.03
N ARG A 374 -19.92 1.24 0.90
CA ARG A 374 -20.67 2.48 0.67
C ARG A 374 -20.23 3.57 1.64
N LEU A 375 -20.59 4.81 1.32
CA LEU A 375 -20.51 5.91 2.27
C LEU A 375 -21.89 6.22 2.84
N ALA A 376 -21.90 6.60 4.11
CA ALA A 376 -23.08 7.03 4.83
C ALA A 376 -22.95 8.47 5.32
N LEU A 377 -24.08 9.16 5.28
CA LEU A 377 -24.23 10.53 5.75
C LEU A 377 -25.18 10.52 6.95
N ASP A 378 -24.66 10.93 8.11
CA ASP A 378 -25.35 10.83 9.40
C ASP A 378 -25.94 9.41 9.64
N GLY A 379 -25.17 8.38 9.29
CA GLY A 379 -25.55 6.97 9.44
C GLY A 379 -26.44 6.40 8.33
N VAL A 380 -26.79 7.18 7.29
CA VAL A 380 -27.62 6.71 6.17
C VAL A 380 -26.78 6.55 4.90
N ALA A 381 -26.65 5.33 4.40
CA ALA A 381 -25.93 5.03 3.16
C ALA A 381 -26.55 5.75 1.95
N PHE A 382 -25.74 6.51 1.20
CA PHE A 382 -26.22 7.31 0.06
C PHE A 382 -25.53 6.99 -1.27
N THR A 383 -24.31 6.41 -1.25
CA THR A 383 -23.61 6.07 -2.49
C THR A 383 -24.32 4.94 -3.24
N PRO A 384 -24.28 4.87 -4.58
CA PRO A 384 -25.01 3.85 -5.33
C PRO A 384 -24.58 2.42 -5.04
N VAL A 385 -25.54 1.49 -5.04
CA VAL A 385 -25.29 0.04 -4.99
C VAL A 385 -24.52 -0.41 -6.24
N GLY A 386 -23.59 -1.36 -6.06
CA GLY A 386 -22.72 -1.86 -7.12
C GLY A 386 -21.57 -0.94 -7.49
N TRP A 387 -21.35 0.15 -6.73
CA TRP A 387 -20.14 0.97 -6.80
C TRP A 387 -19.39 0.84 -5.48
N GLN A 388 -18.41 -0.08 -5.48
CA GLN A 388 -17.56 -0.38 -4.32
C GLN A 388 -16.63 0.81 -4.09
N VAL A 389 -16.96 1.67 -3.12
CA VAL A 389 -16.10 2.79 -2.75
C VAL A 389 -14.85 2.24 -2.07
N ARG A 390 -13.67 2.57 -2.62
CA ARG A 390 -12.38 2.14 -2.08
C ARG A 390 -11.71 3.19 -1.22
N ASP A 391 -11.77 4.45 -1.65
CA ASP A 391 -11.05 5.56 -1.01
C ASP A 391 -11.75 6.89 -1.28
N VAL A 392 -11.84 7.74 -0.25
CA VAL A 392 -12.38 9.10 -0.36
C VAL A 392 -11.23 10.08 -0.56
N LEU A 393 -11.21 10.70 -1.74
CA LEU A 393 -10.14 11.59 -2.19
C LEU A 393 -10.37 13.04 -1.76
N ASP A 394 -11.63 13.49 -1.74
CA ASP A 394 -12.01 14.82 -1.26
C ASP A 394 -13.53 14.94 -1.00
N VAL A 395 -13.92 15.86 -0.11
CA VAL A 395 -15.33 16.12 0.27
C VAL A 395 -15.64 17.62 0.13
N ASP A 396 -16.64 17.99 -0.67
CA ASP A 396 -17.05 19.38 -0.88
C ASP A 396 -18.58 19.57 -0.84
N GLY A 397 -19.04 20.76 -1.23
CA GLY A 397 -20.47 21.09 -1.24
C GLY A 397 -21.27 20.38 -2.35
N HIS A 398 -20.60 19.79 -3.34
CA HIS A 398 -21.22 19.09 -4.45
C HIS A 398 -21.31 17.58 -4.19
N GLY A 399 -20.42 17.02 -3.38
CA GLY A 399 -20.43 15.63 -2.99
C GLY A 399 -19.05 15.13 -2.60
N VAL A 400 -18.81 13.85 -2.88
CA VAL A 400 -17.57 13.16 -2.58
C VAL A 400 -16.86 12.78 -3.87
N LEU A 401 -15.58 13.14 -3.98
CA LEU A 401 -14.68 12.59 -4.99
C LEU A 401 -14.04 11.34 -4.40
N CYS A 402 -14.18 10.19 -5.07
CA CYS A 402 -13.66 8.93 -4.56
C CYS A 402 -13.10 8.04 -5.68
N VAL A 403 -12.28 7.07 -5.29
CA VAL A 403 -11.98 5.89 -6.11
C VAL A 403 -13.07 4.85 -5.84
N ALA A 404 -13.66 4.32 -6.91
CA ALA A 404 -14.66 3.27 -6.83
C ALA A 404 -14.46 2.22 -7.91
N GLN A 405 -14.89 0.99 -7.63
CA GLN A 405 -14.95 -0.09 -8.61
C GLN A 405 -16.39 -0.44 -8.90
N ARG A 406 -16.68 -0.69 -10.17
CA ARG A 406 -18.03 -1.04 -10.59
C ARG A 406 -18.24 -2.55 -10.54
N THR A 407 -19.33 -2.99 -9.94
CA THR A 407 -19.82 -4.38 -10.03
C THR A 407 -21.03 -4.42 -10.97
N PRO A 408 -20.88 -4.72 -12.26
CA PRO A 408 -21.98 -4.60 -13.25
C PRO A 408 -23.23 -5.41 -12.90
N ALA A 409 -23.07 -6.56 -12.22
CA ALA A 409 -24.19 -7.40 -11.81
C ALA A 409 -25.08 -6.77 -10.72
N LEU A 410 -24.55 -5.80 -9.97
CA LEU A 410 -25.25 -5.08 -8.90
C LEU A 410 -25.61 -3.64 -9.29
N ALA A 411 -24.78 -3.02 -10.13
CA ALA A 411 -24.93 -1.64 -10.54
C ALA A 411 -26.09 -1.45 -11.54
N GLY A 412 -26.75 -0.29 -11.45
CA GLY A 412 -27.67 0.15 -12.51
C GLY A 412 -26.96 0.44 -13.83
N ALA A 413 -27.74 0.58 -14.91
CA ALA A 413 -27.23 1.00 -16.22
C ALA A 413 -26.48 2.34 -16.13
N SER A 414 -25.30 2.43 -16.74
CA SER A 414 -24.41 3.57 -16.66
C SER A 414 -23.63 3.74 -17.98
N PRO A 415 -23.22 4.97 -18.36
CA PRO A 415 -22.30 5.16 -19.49
C PRO A 415 -21.02 4.29 -19.40
N ALA A 416 -20.59 3.96 -18.18
CA ALA A 416 -19.47 3.06 -17.90
C ALA A 416 -19.60 1.67 -18.55
N ASP A 417 -20.83 1.22 -18.84
CA ASP A 417 -21.12 -0.05 -19.51
C ASP A 417 -20.52 -0.11 -20.92
N ALA A 418 -20.48 1.02 -21.64
CA ALA A 418 -19.97 1.08 -23.01
C ALA A 418 -18.44 1.09 -23.07
N ASP A 419 -17.80 1.56 -22.00
CA ASP A 419 -16.35 1.85 -21.96
C ASP A 419 -15.57 0.76 -21.18
N GLY A 420 -16.22 -0.35 -20.82
CA GLY A 420 -15.55 -1.54 -20.25
C GLY A 420 -15.19 -1.45 -18.76
N HIS A 421 -15.73 -0.49 -18.03
CA HIS A 421 -15.48 -0.32 -16.60
C HIS A 421 -16.17 -1.42 -15.77
N ASP A 422 -15.37 -2.21 -15.07
CA ASP A 422 -15.83 -3.23 -14.14
C ASP A 422 -14.94 -3.31 -12.90
N ALA A 423 -15.05 -4.42 -12.16
CA ALA A 423 -14.33 -4.68 -10.93
C ALA A 423 -12.80 -4.68 -11.10
N ARG A 424 -12.26 -4.69 -12.32
CA ARG A 424 -10.81 -4.57 -12.58
C ARG A 424 -10.36 -3.11 -12.74
N SER A 425 -11.29 -2.18 -12.92
CA SER A 425 -11.03 -0.74 -13.07
C SER A 425 -11.16 -0.04 -11.71
N HIS A 426 -10.20 0.78 -11.33
CA HIS A 426 -10.29 1.70 -10.19
C HIS A 426 -10.58 3.09 -10.74
N ASP A 427 -11.86 3.45 -10.77
CA ASP A 427 -12.35 4.66 -11.40
C ASP A 427 -12.42 5.81 -10.43
N VAL A 428 -12.07 7.01 -10.89
CA VAL A 428 -12.35 8.24 -10.14
C VAL A 428 -13.76 8.68 -10.47
N VAL A 429 -14.60 8.80 -9.45
CA VAL A 429 -16.00 9.22 -9.56
C VAL A 429 -16.30 10.38 -8.60
N GLN A 430 -17.24 11.23 -9.02
CA GLN A 430 -17.90 12.19 -8.15
C GLN A 430 -19.29 11.65 -7.81
N ILE A 431 -19.58 11.48 -6.52
CA ILE A 431 -20.89 11.05 -6.03
C ILE A 431 -21.54 12.20 -5.27
N GLY A 432 -22.69 12.69 -5.74
CA GLY A 432 -23.50 13.69 -5.08
C GLY A 432 -24.19 13.12 -3.83
N TYR A 433 -24.51 13.99 -2.86
CA TYR A 433 -25.21 13.58 -1.64
C TYR A 433 -26.65 13.05 -1.88
N ASP A 434 -27.18 13.23 -3.08
CA ASP A 434 -28.43 12.64 -3.56
C ASP A 434 -28.26 11.25 -4.20
N GLY A 435 -27.03 10.72 -4.22
CA GLY A 435 -26.66 9.46 -4.86
C GLY A 435 -26.39 9.59 -6.37
N SER A 436 -26.43 10.79 -6.95
CA SER A 436 -26.03 10.98 -8.35
C SER A 436 -24.54 10.66 -8.54
N LEU A 437 -24.20 10.00 -9.65
CA LEU A 437 -22.82 9.60 -9.93
C LEU A 437 -22.35 10.17 -11.26
N ARG A 438 -21.15 10.73 -11.27
CA ARG A 438 -20.46 11.22 -12.46
C ARG A 438 -19.04 10.66 -12.52
N LEU A 439 -18.73 9.95 -13.61
CA LEU A 439 -17.36 9.53 -13.90
C LEU A 439 -16.44 10.74 -14.15
N VAL A 440 -15.28 10.73 -13.52
CA VAL A 440 -14.20 11.68 -13.78
C VAL A 440 -13.22 11.09 -14.79
N THR A 441 -12.82 9.84 -14.59
CA THR A 441 -12.01 9.06 -15.54
C THR A 441 -12.90 8.43 -16.60
N ARG A 442 -12.46 8.45 -17.87
CA ARG A 442 -13.25 7.95 -19.03
C ARG A 442 -12.68 6.69 -19.68
N GLU A 443 -11.48 6.29 -19.30
CA GLU A 443 -10.81 5.09 -19.79
C GLU A 443 -10.72 4.12 -18.62
N ALA A 444 -10.99 2.83 -18.85
CA ALA A 444 -10.81 1.82 -17.83
C ALA A 444 -9.32 1.72 -17.46
N GLY A 445 -9.04 1.67 -16.16
CA GLY A 445 -7.68 1.72 -15.67
C GLY A 445 -7.61 1.72 -14.16
N VAL A 446 -6.40 1.86 -13.63
CA VAL A 446 -6.19 2.11 -12.21
C VAL A 446 -5.87 3.58 -12.03
N TRP A 447 -6.85 4.35 -11.58
CA TRP A 447 -6.80 5.81 -11.49
C TRP A 447 -6.91 6.33 -10.07
N ASN A 448 -6.35 7.51 -9.86
CA ASN A 448 -6.50 8.30 -8.65
C ASN A 448 -6.57 9.79 -9.03
N ALA A 449 -6.99 10.64 -8.10
CA ALA A 449 -7.11 12.07 -8.33
C ALA A 449 -6.98 12.87 -7.03
N ARG A 450 -6.69 14.16 -7.18
CA ARG A 450 -6.82 15.16 -6.13
C ARG A 450 -7.41 16.42 -6.74
N ARG A 451 -8.16 17.17 -5.94
CA ARG A 451 -8.67 18.49 -6.33
C ARG A 451 -8.30 19.53 -5.27
N ALA A 452 -8.15 20.78 -5.71
CA ALA A 452 -8.04 21.93 -4.84
C ALA A 452 -8.54 23.15 -5.61
N GLY A 453 -9.46 23.91 -5.03
CA GLY A 453 -10.07 25.05 -5.70
C GLY A 453 -10.68 24.68 -7.06
N ARG A 454 -10.12 25.23 -8.14
CA ARG A 454 -10.53 24.96 -9.53
C ARG A 454 -9.63 23.96 -10.25
N GLY A 455 -8.53 23.55 -9.62
CA GLY A 455 -7.60 22.58 -10.18
C GLY A 455 -7.93 21.15 -9.81
N MET A 456 -7.54 20.22 -10.67
CA MET A 456 -7.62 18.79 -10.45
C MET A 456 -6.39 18.13 -11.05
N VAL A 457 -5.79 17.17 -10.35
CA VAL A 457 -4.83 16.25 -10.93
C VAL A 457 -5.47 14.87 -11.01
N VAL A 458 -5.32 14.22 -12.15
CA VAL A 458 -5.74 12.83 -12.37
C VAL A 458 -4.52 12.06 -12.82
N TRP A 459 -4.27 10.90 -12.23
CA TRP A 459 -3.15 10.05 -12.64
C TRP A 459 -3.49 8.57 -12.52
N GLY A 460 -2.88 7.77 -13.36
CA GLY A 460 -3.18 6.34 -13.41
C GLY A 460 -2.45 5.59 -14.50
N ARG A 461 -2.82 4.32 -14.64
CA ARG A 461 -2.30 3.40 -15.66
C ARG A 461 -3.46 2.65 -16.32
N THR A 462 -3.29 2.30 -17.58
CA THR A 462 -4.26 1.51 -18.35
C THR A 462 -3.58 0.29 -18.96
N MET A 463 -4.31 -0.54 -19.70
CA MET A 463 -3.71 -1.67 -20.43
C MET A 463 -2.92 -1.23 -21.68
N ASP A 464 -3.21 -0.03 -22.17
CA ASP A 464 -2.74 0.50 -23.45
C ASP A 464 -1.39 1.22 -23.33
N ASP A 465 -0.97 1.52 -22.10
CA ASP A 465 0.24 2.32 -21.83
C ASP A 465 1.12 1.67 -20.77
N ALA A 466 2.41 1.58 -21.08
CA ALA A 466 3.43 1.12 -20.14
C ALA A 466 3.80 2.20 -19.10
N ARG A 467 3.55 3.47 -19.40
CA ARG A 467 3.86 4.59 -18.50
C ARG A 467 2.62 5.00 -17.72
N LEU A 468 2.88 5.52 -16.53
CA LEU A 468 1.86 6.25 -15.77
C LEU A 468 1.55 7.56 -16.49
N ARG A 469 0.25 7.85 -16.67
CA ARG A 469 -0.22 9.15 -17.14
C ARG A 469 -0.57 10.00 -15.93
N MET A 470 -0.15 11.26 -15.93
CA MET A 470 -0.52 12.24 -14.92
C MET A 470 -0.87 13.55 -15.60
N GLU A 471 -2.07 14.04 -15.36
CA GLU A 471 -2.62 15.23 -15.99
C GLU A 471 -3.01 16.25 -14.94
N HIS A 472 -2.48 17.46 -15.09
CA HIS A 472 -2.84 18.61 -14.27
C HIS A 472 -3.84 19.49 -15.02
N HIS A 473 -5.07 19.53 -14.52
CA HIS A 473 -6.20 20.26 -15.06
C HIS A 473 -6.45 21.54 -14.27
N TYR A 474 -6.55 22.68 -14.95
CA TYR A 474 -6.91 23.96 -14.34
C TYR A 474 -7.61 24.88 -15.35
N ASP A 475 -8.81 25.38 -14.99
CA ASP A 475 -9.59 26.34 -15.80
C ASP A 475 -9.77 25.93 -17.28
N GLY A 476 -10.07 24.65 -17.51
CA GLY A 476 -10.25 24.07 -18.85
C GLY A 476 -8.96 23.81 -19.63
N ARG A 477 -7.79 24.12 -19.07
CA ARG A 477 -6.48 23.69 -19.59
C ARG A 477 -6.08 22.37 -18.95
N CYS A 478 -5.43 21.51 -19.72
CA CYS A 478 -4.80 20.29 -19.24
C CYS A 478 -3.33 20.32 -19.64
N VAL A 479 -2.45 20.04 -18.68
CA VAL A 479 -1.01 19.84 -18.88
C VAL A 479 -0.69 18.41 -18.49
N GLU A 480 -0.25 17.62 -19.47
CA GLU A 480 0.32 16.30 -19.20
C GLU A 480 1.69 16.47 -18.54
N ILE A 481 1.88 15.83 -17.40
CA ILE A 481 3.14 15.87 -16.66
C ILE A 481 4.11 14.89 -17.32
N ARG A 482 5.30 15.38 -17.61
CA ARG A 482 6.36 14.58 -18.24
C ARG A 482 6.67 13.36 -17.37
N ASN A 483 6.79 12.22 -18.03
CA ASN A 483 7.16 10.96 -17.42
C ASN A 483 8.42 10.43 -18.13
N ASP A 484 9.53 10.34 -17.40
CA ASP A 484 10.85 9.89 -17.88
C ASP A 484 11.13 8.42 -17.57
N ALA A 485 10.14 7.69 -17.07
CA ALA A 485 10.30 6.29 -16.68
C ALA A 485 10.71 5.40 -17.85
N ALA A 486 11.59 4.44 -17.56
CA ALA A 486 11.86 3.36 -18.49
C ALA A 486 10.59 2.53 -18.70
N VAL A 487 10.46 1.91 -19.86
CA VAL A 487 9.40 0.93 -20.14
C VAL A 487 10.02 -0.46 -20.29
N PRO A 488 9.30 -1.55 -19.99
CA PRO A 488 9.84 -2.90 -20.08
C PRO A 488 10.28 -3.32 -21.48
N GLY A 489 9.66 -2.77 -22.52
CA GLY A 489 9.89 -3.17 -23.90
C GLY A 489 9.31 -4.55 -24.25
N LEU A 490 8.61 -5.21 -23.33
CA LEU A 490 7.93 -6.47 -23.58
C LEU A 490 6.70 -6.24 -24.46
N ALA A 491 6.53 -7.09 -25.47
CA ALA A 491 5.25 -7.28 -26.14
C ALA A 491 4.28 -7.94 -25.15
N MET A 492 3.08 -7.41 -25.00
CA MET A 492 2.09 -7.94 -24.04
C MET A 492 1.07 -8.80 -24.79
N ASP A 493 0.71 -9.95 -24.23
CA ASP A 493 -0.37 -10.81 -24.73
C ASP A 493 -1.21 -11.30 -23.55
N VAL A 494 -2.09 -10.41 -23.07
CA VAL A 494 -2.89 -10.57 -21.86
C VAL A 494 -4.36 -10.69 -22.22
N HIS A 495 -4.99 -11.78 -21.79
CA HIS A 495 -6.40 -12.04 -22.03
C HIS A 495 -7.15 -12.22 -20.73
N PHE A 496 -8.16 -11.39 -20.51
CA PHE A 496 -8.99 -11.51 -19.33
C PHE A 496 -10.04 -12.61 -19.50
N ALA A 497 -10.27 -13.36 -18.43
CA ALA A 497 -11.22 -14.47 -18.41
C ALA A 497 -11.98 -14.55 -17.08
N ARG A 498 -13.02 -15.37 -17.10
CA ARG A 498 -13.73 -15.85 -15.91
C ARG A 498 -13.47 -17.33 -15.75
N LEU A 499 -12.89 -17.74 -14.62
CA LEU A 499 -12.54 -19.14 -14.38
C LEU A 499 -13.52 -19.81 -13.41
N GLY A 500 -13.99 -20.99 -13.80
CA GLY A 500 -14.78 -21.90 -12.98
C GLY A 500 -16.20 -21.40 -12.66
N GLU A 501 -16.93 -22.20 -11.88
CA GLU A 501 -18.33 -21.93 -11.51
C GLU A 501 -18.49 -20.63 -10.70
N ARG A 502 -17.44 -20.22 -9.98
CA ARG A 502 -17.42 -18.98 -9.17
C ARG A 502 -17.11 -17.73 -9.99
N GLY A 503 -16.73 -17.89 -11.26
CA GLY A 503 -16.40 -16.77 -12.16
C GLY A 503 -15.24 -15.92 -11.67
N LEU A 504 -14.15 -16.57 -11.21
CA LEU A 504 -12.95 -15.89 -10.71
C LEU A 504 -12.43 -14.92 -11.76
N HIS A 505 -12.10 -13.68 -11.37
CA HIS A 505 -11.39 -12.78 -12.28
C HIS A 505 -10.02 -13.38 -12.56
N ALA A 506 -9.66 -13.50 -13.83
CA ALA A 506 -8.34 -13.98 -14.21
C ALA A 506 -7.77 -13.20 -15.39
N ALA A 507 -6.44 -13.18 -15.46
CA ALA A 507 -5.68 -12.83 -16.64
C ALA A 507 -4.85 -14.06 -17.07
N ILE A 508 -5.03 -14.48 -18.31
CA ILE A 508 -4.23 -15.51 -18.98
C ILE A 508 -3.21 -14.76 -19.84
N VAL A 509 -1.93 -14.95 -19.54
CA VAL A 509 -0.82 -14.28 -20.23
C VAL A 509 -0.07 -15.31 -21.06
N ALA A 510 -0.02 -15.07 -22.37
CA ALA A 510 0.55 -15.98 -23.34
C ALA A 510 1.92 -15.49 -23.87
N PRO A 511 2.77 -16.41 -24.36
CA PRO A 511 4.00 -16.03 -25.04
C PRO A 511 3.67 -15.34 -26.37
N THR A 512 4.43 -14.30 -26.71
CA THR A 512 4.22 -13.56 -27.96
C THR A 512 4.81 -14.24 -29.20
N ASP A 513 5.72 -15.22 -29.02
CA ASP A 513 6.29 -16.01 -30.13
C ASP A 513 5.20 -16.84 -30.85
N PRO A 514 4.89 -16.56 -32.13
CA PRO A 514 3.88 -17.30 -32.89
C PRO A 514 4.17 -18.81 -33.00
N ALA A 515 5.43 -19.24 -32.87
CA ALA A 515 5.80 -20.65 -32.89
C ALA A 515 5.22 -21.45 -31.70
N LEU A 516 4.83 -20.76 -30.63
CA LEU A 516 4.28 -21.37 -29.41
C LEU A 516 2.74 -21.49 -29.42
N ARG A 517 2.02 -20.78 -30.29
CA ARG A 517 0.55 -20.78 -30.34
C ARG A 517 -0.09 -22.15 -30.60
N GLY A 518 0.55 -22.98 -31.41
CA GLY A 518 0.09 -24.35 -31.71
C GLY A 518 0.62 -25.43 -30.76
N ARG A 519 1.25 -25.04 -29.65
CA ARG A 519 1.91 -25.95 -28.71
C ARG A 519 1.05 -26.18 -27.48
N THR A 520 1.40 -27.23 -26.73
CA THR A 520 0.92 -27.47 -25.36
C THR A 520 2.00 -27.00 -24.39
N LEU A 521 1.68 -26.02 -23.56
CA LEU A 521 2.64 -25.34 -22.68
C LEU A 521 2.40 -25.67 -21.21
N PRO A 522 3.47 -25.79 -20.39
CA PRO A 522 3.31 -25.83 -18.94
C PRO A 522 2.59 -24.58 -18.44
N VAL A 523 1.78 -24.74 -17.40
CA VAL A 523 1.04 -23.64 -16.78
C VAL A 523 1.82 -23.11 -15.58
N LEU A 524 1.90 -21.78 -15.45
CA LEU A 524 2.43 -21.13 -14.25
C LEU A 524 1.32 -20.31 -13.60
N MET A 525 0.85 -20.74 -12.43
CA MET A 525 0.00 -19.91 -11.59
C MET A 525 0.86 -18.84 -10.91
N HIS A 526 0.46 -17.59 -11.04
CA HIS A 526 1.10 -16.43 -10.40
C HIS A 526 0.09 -15.63 -9.57
N PRO A 527 -0.48 -16.20 -8.48
CA PRO A 527 -1.41 -15.49 -7.62
C PRO A 527 -0.70 -14.80 -6.44
N TYR A 528 -1.25 -13.69 -5.98
CA TYR A 528 -1.15 -13.27 -4.60
C TYR A 528 -2.17 -14.00 -3.73
N GLY A 529 -3.47 -13.85 -4.03
CA GLY A 529 -4.57 -14.65 -3.47
C GLY A 529 -4.93 -14.41 -1.99
N GLY A 530 -4.33 -13.41 -1.34
CA GLY A 530 -4.62 -13.01 0.04
C GLY A 530 -5.61 -11.85 0.16
N PRO A 531 -6.18 -11.62 1.37
CA PRO A 531 -7.10 -10.52 1.63
C PRO A 531 -6.44 -9.15 1.49
N GLY A 532 -7.24 -8.12 1.25
CA GLY A 532 -6.77 -6.73 1.12
C GLY A 532 -6.04 -6.39 -0.19
N PHE A 533 -5.77 -7.38 -1.04
CA PHE A 533 -5.05 -7.20 -2.31
C PHE A 533 -5.89 -7.69 -3.50
N GLN A 534 -5.65 -7.09 -4.66
CA GLN A 534 -6.27 -7.46 -5.93
C GLN A 534 -5.20 -7.40 -7.01
N GLU A 535 -5.02 -8.48 -7.78
CA GLU A 535 -3.97 -8.54 -8.79
C GLU A 535 -4.52 -8.37 -10.21
N VAL A 536 -5.74 -8.85 -10.47
CA VAL A 536 -6.40 -8.73 -11.77
C VAL A 536 -7.04 -7.34 -11.88
N THR A 537 -6.26 -6.40 -12.41
CA THR A 537 -6.64 -4.99 -12.63
C THR A 537 -6.39 -4.54 -14.07
N MET A 538 -6.99 -3.42 -14.47
CA MET A 538 -6.82 -2.82 -15.81
C MET A 538 -5.55 -1.96 -15.92
N ALA A 539 -4.41 -2.47 -15.45
CA ALA A 539 -3.13 -1.79 -15.58
C ALA A 539 -2.11 -2.74 -16.20
N GLN A 540 -1.52 -2.37 -17.35
CA GLN A 540 -0.54 -3.20 -18.05
C GLN A 540 0.61 -3.62 -17.13
N SER A 541 1.02 -2.73 -16.22
CA SER A 541 2.11 -2.96 -15.29
C SER A 541 1.88 -4.09 -14.28
N ALA A 542 0.64 -4.50 -14.05
CA ALA A 542 0.34 -5.66 -13.21
C ALA A 542 0.82 -6.98 -13.87
N TYR A 543 1.06 -6.98 -15.18
CA TYR A 543 1.34 -8.19 -15.95
C TYR A 543 2.75 -8.27 -16.53
N TRP A 544 3.66 -7.33 -16.24
CA TRP A 544 5.01 -7.36 -16.81
C TRP A 544 5.82 -8.60 -16.40
N ASP A 545 5.75 -8.98 -15.11
CA ASP A 545 6.40 -10.21 -14.63
C ASP A 545 5.75 -11.45 -15.24
N ALA A 546 4.42 -11.49 -15.29
CA ALA A 546 3.68 -12.58 -15.92
C ALA A 546 4.03 -12.72 -17.40
N GLN A 547 4.17 -11.61 -18.13
CA GLN A 547 4.58 -11.60 -19.52
C GLN A 547 6.01 -12.13 -19.67
N TRP A 548 6.95 -11.67 -18.84
CA TRP A 548 8.32 -12.19 -18.88
C TRP A 548 8.37 -13.71 -18.67
N TRP A 549 7.56 -14.22 -17.74
CA TRP A 549 7.39 -15.66 -17.51
C TRP A 549 6.77 -16.37 -18.71
N ALA A 550 5.78 -15.77 -19.36
CA ALA A 550 5.19 -16.32 -20.58
C ALA A 550 6.24 -16.45 -21.68
N GLU A 551 7.11 -15.45 -21.84
CA GLU A 551 8.25 -15.51 -22.77
C GLU A 551 9.30 -16.58 -22.39
N GLN A 552 9.28 -17.13 -21.18
CA GLN A 552 10.08 -18.32 -20.81
C GLN A 552 9.42 -19.65 -21.24
N GLY A 553 8.30 -19.61 -21.97
CA GLY A 553 7.60 -20.78 -22.50
C GLY A 553 6.48 -21.33 -21.61
N TYR A 554 5.92 -20.50 -20.73
CA TYR A 554 4.78 -20.84 -19.88
C TYR A 554 3.49 -20.22 -20.41
N LEU A 555 2.36 -20.85 -20.10
CA LEU A 555 1.07 -20.16 -20.09
C LEU A 555 0.82 -19.68 -18.66
N VAL A 556 0.86 -18.37 -18.43
CA VAL A 556 0.80 -17.80 -17.08
C VAL A 556 -0.63 -17.42 -16.73
N VAL A 557 -1.07 -17.72 -15.52
CA VAL A 557 -2.42 -17.42 -15.05
C VAL A 557 -2.35 -16.66 -13.74
N VAL A 558 -2.91 -15.46 -13.73
CA VAL A 558 -3.15 -14.64 -12.53
C VAL A 558 -4.65 -14.74 -12.23
N ALA A 559 -5.02 -15.12 -11.01
CA ALA A 559 -6.42 -15.33 -10.65
C ALA A 559 -6.73 -14.80 -9.24
N ASP A 560 -7.73 -13.92 -9.16
CA ASP A 560 -8.26 -13.37 -7.91
C ASP A 560 -9.41 -14.27 -7.41
N GLY A 561 -9.13 -14.94 -6.29
CA GLY A 561 -10.04 -15.84 -5.59
C GLY A 561 -10.94 -15.13 -4.58
N ARG A 562 -11.71 -15.90 -3.83
CA ARG A 562 -12.50 -15.42 -2.70
C ARG A 562 -11.60 -14.77 -1.66
N GLY A 563 -12.11 -13.70 -1.06
CA GLY A 563 -11.39 -12.86 -0.10
C GLY A 563 -10.45 -11.80 -0.68
N THR A 564 -10.09 -11.86 -1.97
CA THR A 564 -9.41 -10.73 -2.63
C THR A 564 -10.39 -9.59 -2.89
N THR A 565 -9.95 -8.34 -2.77
CA THR A 565 -10.86 -7.18 -2.88
C THR A 565 -11.41 -6.94 -4.29
N GLY A 566 -12.43 -6.07 -4.38
CA GLY A 566 -12.99 -5.59 -5.65
C GLY A 566 -14.25 -6.33 -6.11
N ARG A 567 -14.78 -7.22 -5.28
CA ARG A 567 -16.02 -7.98 -5.54
C ARG A 567 -17.14 -7.76 -4.55
N GLY A 568 -16.91 -6.96 -3.51
CA GLY A 568 -17.90 -6.60 -2.49
C GLY A 568 -17.65 -7.33 -1.16
N PRO A 569 -18.20 -6.80 -0.07
CA PRO A 569 -17.92 -7.26 1.28
C PRO A 569 -18.26 -8.73 1.53
N ARG A 570 -19.28 -9.31 0.87
CA ARG A 570 -19.58 -10.75 1.02
C ARG A 570 -18.48 -11.63 0.43
N TRP A 571 -17.96 -11.25 -0.73
CA TRP A 571 -16.86 -11.98 -1.37
C TRP A 571 -15.59 -11.92 -0.51
N ASP A 572 -15.32 -10.75 0.07
CA ASP A 572 -14.16 -10.53 0.93
C ASP A 572 -14.25 -11.47 2.16
N ARG A 573 -15.43 -11.61 2.77
CA ARG A 573 -15.68 -12.43 3.98
C ARG A 573 -15.72 -13.95 3.76
N GLU A 574 -15.74 -14.44 2.52
CA GLU A 574 -15.80 -15.89 2.27
C GLU A 574 -14.59 -16.67 2.82
N MET A 575 -13.46 -15.99 3.06
CA MET A 575 -12.25 -16.59 3.62
C MET A 575 -12.13 -16.50 5.15
N HIS A 576 -13.11 -15.90 5.85
CA HIS A 576 -13.08 -15.73 7.30
C HIS A 576 -12.83 -17.08 8.01
N LEU A 577 -11.82 -17.12 8.89
CA LEU A 577 -11.32 -18.31 9.61
C LEU A 577 -10.80 -19.45 8.72
N ARG A 578 -10.77 -19.30 7.39
CA ARG A 578 -10.47 -20.36 6.42
C ARG A 578 -9.61 -19.89 5.24
N MET A 579 -8.79 -18.87 5.46
CA MET A 579 -7.87 -18.26 4.49
C MET A 579 -7.11 -19.30 3.65
N LYS A 580 -6.54 -20.32 4.29
CA LYS A 580 -5.77 -21.37 3.61
C LYS A 580 -6.61 -22.17 2.60
N ASP A 581 -7.66 -22.82 3.09
CA ASP A 581 -8.50 -23.72 2.30
C ASP A 581 -9.16 -22.98 1.14
N VAL A 582 -9.72 -21.80 1.42
CA VAL A 582 -10.49 -21.02 0.46
C VAL A 582 -9.59 -20.52 -0.67
N SER A 583 -8.46 -19.89 -0.34
CA SER A 583 -7.50 -19.42 -1.34
C SER A 583 -6.98 -20.58 -2.19
N LEU A 584 -6.66 -21.74 -1.59
CA LEU A 584 -6.14 -22.89 -2.35
C LEU A 584 -7.20 -23.57 -3.23
N GLU A 585 -8.42 -23.73 -2.73
CA GLU A 585 -9.56 -24.28 -3.49
C GLU A 585 -9.77 -23.49 -4.79
N ASP A 586 -9.70 -22.16 -4.71
CA ASP A 586 -9.94 -21.29 -5.85
C ASP A 586 -8.81 -21.38 -6.89
N GLN A 587 -7.55 -21.50 -6.48
CA GLN A 587 -6.44 -21.72 -7.42
C GLN A 587 -6.52 -23.09 -8.09
N VAL A 588 -6.90 -24.15 -7.34
CA VAL A 588 -7.18 -25.47 -7.92
C VAL A 588 -8.34 -25.39 -8.91
N GLY A 589 -9.41 -24.67 -8.57
CA GLY A 589 -10.56 -24.43 -9.44
C GLY A 589 -10.17 -23.69 -10.72
N ALA A 590 -9.32 -22.67 -10.61
CA ALA A 590 -8.78 -21.91 -11.73
C ALA A 590 -8.03 -22.81 -12.72
N VAL A 591 -7.13 -23.66 -12.24
CA VAL A 591 -6.38 -24.62 -13.08
C VAL A 591 -7.32 -25.58 -13.80
N ARG A 592 -8.30 -26.15 -13.09
CA ARG A 592 -9.26 -27.10 -13.67
C ARG A 592 -10.16 -26.47 -14.73
N ALA A 593 -10.51 -25.20 -14.58
CA ALA A 593 -11.36 -24.47 -15.52
C ALA A 593 -10.59 -23.84 -16.70
N LEU A 594 -9.25 -23.84 -16.67
CA LEU A 594 -8.42 -23.20 -17.68
C LEU A 594 -8.67 -23.69 -19.12
N PRO A 595 -8.87 -24.99 -19.39
CA PRO A 595 -9.17 -25.46 -20.76
C PRO A 595 -10.45 -24.85 -21.33
N ASP A 596 -11.50 -24.74 -20.52
CA ASP A 596 -12.79 -24.19 -20.94
C ASP A 596 -12.67 -22.68 -21.24
N ALA A 597 -11.92 -21.95 -20.41
CA ALA A 597 -11.65 -20.53 -20.63
C ALA A 597 -10.85 -20.28 -21.91
N ILE A 598 -9.83 -21.10 -22.18
CA ILE A 598 -9.04 -21.03 -23.43
C ILE A 598 -9.91 -21.37 -24.64
N ALA A 599 -10.78 -22.38 -24.53
CA ALA A 599 -11.72 -22.72 -25.59
C ALA A 599 -12.70 -21.56 -25.89
N ALA A 600 -13.17 -20.87 -24.84
CA ALA A 600 -14.03 -19.70 -24.99
C ALA A 600 -13.30 -18.55 -25.72
N LEU A 601 -12.09 -18.20 -25.27
CA LEU A 601 -11.26 -17.15 -25.90
C LEU A 601 -10.92 -17.47 -27.36
N ARG A 602 -10.65 -18.74 -27.68
CA ARG A 602 -10.47 -19.18 -29.08
C ARG A 602 -11.75 -19.05 -29.92
N GLY A 603 -12.91 -19.28 -29.31
CA GLY A 603 -14.21 -19.01 -29.93
C GLY A 603 -14.40 -17.53 -30.30
N GLU A 604 -13.73 -16.63 -29.59
CA GLU A 604 -13.70 -15.19 -29.85
C GLU A 604 -12.57 -14.77 -30.81
N GLY A 605 -11.80 -15.72 -31.33
CA GLY A 605 -10.74 -15.48 -32.32
C GLY A 605 -9.34 -15.28 -31.73
N VAL A 606 -9.14 -15.53 -30.43
CA VAL A 606 -7.83 -15.45 -29.78
C VAL A 606 -7.03 -16.74 -30.01
N GLU A 607 -5.81 -16.64 -30.53
CA GLU A 607 -4.94 -17.80 -30.77
C GLU A 607 -4.08 -18.12 -29.53
N LEU A 608 -4.60 -18.96 -28.63
CA LEU A 608 -3.88 -19.38 -27.42
C LEU A 608 -3.28 -20.79 -27.53
N PRO A 609 -2.12 -21.06 -26.91
CA PRO A 609 -1.60 -22.42 -26.69
C PRO A 609 -2.54 -23.29 -25.86
N GLU A 610 -2.42 -24.62 -25.98
CA GLU A 610 -3.12 -25.54 -25.07
C GLU A 610 -2.42 -25.56 -23.70
N PRO A 611 -3.18 -25.61 -22.58
CA PRO A 611 -2.59 -25.74 -21.26
C PRO A 611 -2.20 -27.20 -20.98
N ASP A 612 -0.99 -27.42 -20.47
CA ASP A 612 -0.56 -28.72 -19.95
C ASP A 612 -0.88 -28.84 -18.46
N LEU A 613 -2.01 -29.47 -18.14
CA LEU A 613 -2.46 -29.62 -16.76
C LEU A 613 -1.66 -30.67 -15.96
N GLU A 614 -0.76 -31.43 -16.58
CA GLU A 614 0.19 -32.30 -15.86
C GLU A 614 1.46 -31.54 -15.44
N ARG A 615 1.71 -30.37 -16.04
CA ARG A 615 2.88 -29.51 -15.78
C ARG A 615 2.45 -28.12 -15.32
N VAL A 616 1.79 -28.07 -14.17
CA VAL A 616 1.37 -26.82 -13.52
C VAL A 616 2.34 -26.48 -12.39
N ALA A 617 2.93 -25.29 -12.40
CA ALA A 617 3.71 -24.76 -11.28
C ALA A 617 3.00 -23.56 -10.63
N MET A 618 3.40 -23.22 -9.41
CA MET A 618 2.98 -21.99 -8.74
C MET A 618 4.17 -21.18 -8.23
N ILE A 619 4.10 -19.87 -8.37
CA ILE A 619 5.08 -18.93 -7.83
C ILE A 619 4.36 -17.77 -7.15
N GLY A 620 4.90 -17.30 -6.02
CA GLY A 620 4.40 -16.13 -5.32
C GLY A 620 5.33 -15.65 -4.22
N TRP A 621 5.05 -14.45 -3.72
CA TRP A 621 5.77 -13.81 -2.61
C TRP A 621 4.80 -13.44 -1.49
N SER A 622 5.25 -13.41 -0.24
CA SER A 622 4.38 -13.14 0.93
C SER A 622 3.21 -14.14 0.98
N TYR A 623 1.95 -13.69 1.06
CA TYR A 623 0.77 -14.56 1.00
C TYR A 623 0.77 -15.47 -0.25
N GLY A 624 1.16 -14.95 -1.42
CA GLY A 624 1.32 -15.78 -2.63
C GLY A 624 2.40 -16.86 -2.48
N GLY A 625 3.43 -16.59 -1.67
CA GLY A 625 4.44 -17.57 -1.29
C GLY A 625 3.87 -18.65 -0.37
N PHE A 626 3.04 -18.26 0.61
CA PHE A 626 2.29 -19.20 1.45
C PHE A 626 1.41 -20.11 0.58
N LEU A 627 0.66 -19.53 -0.36
CA LEU A 627 -0.21 -20.26 -1.26
C LEU A 627 0.58 -21.21 -2.19
N SER A 628 1.76 -20.76 -2.67
CA SER A 628 2.68 -21.58 -3.46
C SER A 628 3.20 -22.79 -2.69
N ALA A 629 3.55 -22.61 -1.41
CA ALA A 629 3.96 -23.72 -0.56
C ALA A 629 2.78 -24.67 -0.28
N ALA A 630 1.61 -24.13 0.08
CA ALA A 630 0.39 -24.91 0.31
C ALA A 630 -0.02 -25.75 -0.92
N ALA A 631 0.13 -25.19 -2.12
CA ALA A 631 -0.21 -25.85 -3.37
C ALA A 631 0.49 -27.21 -3.57
N VAL A 632 1.78 -27.32 -3.23
CA VAL A 632 2.54 -28.57 -3.37
C VAL A 632 2.51 -29.48 -2.12
N LEU A 633 2.00 -28.96 -1.01
CA LEU A 633 1.76 -29.73 0.22
C LEU A 633 0.39 -30.42 0.16
N ASP A 634 -0.65 -29.68 -0.21
CA ASP A 634 -2.05 -30.08 -0.05
C ASP A 634 -2.75 -30.39 -1.38
N ALA A 635 -2.27 -29.84 -2.50
CA ALA A 635 -2.78 -30.13 -3.83
C ALA A 635 -1.69 -30.66 -4.81
N PRO A 636 -0.82 -31.61 -4.41
CA PRO A 636 0.30 -32.09 -5.25
C PRO A 636 -0.15 -32.85 -6.50
N ASP A 637 -1.42 -33.23 -6.60
CA ASP A 637 -2.00 -33.85 -7.80
C ASP A 637 -2.37 -32.81 -8.86
N VAL A 638 -2.44 -31.53 -8.49
CA VAL A 638 -2.71 -30.40 -9.40
C VAL A 638 -1.43 -29.62 -9.69
N PHE A 639 -0.63 -29.36 -8.66
CA PHE A 639 0.59 -28.57 -8.78
C PHE A 639 1.83 -29.46 -8.76
N ALA A 640 2.58 -29.44 -9.86
CA ALA A 640 3.77 -30.25 -10.08
C ALA A 640 5.05 -29.65 -9.48
N ALA A 641 5.11 -28.34 -9.21
CA ALA A 641 6.25 -27.67 -8.56
C ALA A 641 5.86 -26.29 -7.99
N ALA A 642 6.63 -25.77 -7.03
CA ALA A 642 6.40 -24.42 -6.51
C ALA A 642 7.67 -23.67 -6.05
N CYS A 643 7.62 -22.33 -6.19
CA CYS A 643 8.56 -21.38 -5.62
C CYS A 643 7.84 -20.47 -4.61
N ALA A 644 8.14 -20.60 -3.33
CA ALA A 644 7.55 -19.84 -2.24
C ALA A 644 8.53 -18.80 -1.69
N GLY A 645 8.30 -17.53 -2.01
CA GLY A 645 9.07 -16.39 -1.50
C GLY A 645 8.44 -15.76 -0.26
N ALA A 646 9.23 -15.54 0.79
CA ALA A 646 8.82 -14.97 2.07
C ALA A 646 7.44 -15.47 2.59
N PRO A 647 7.15 -16.78 2.63
CA PRO A 647 5.83 -17.28 2.99
C PRO A 647 5.54 -17.15 4.50
N PRO A 648 4.38 -16.61 4.93
CA PRO A 648 3.91 -16.74 6.31
C PRO A 648 3.40 -18.16 6.58
N THR A 649 4.24 -19.04 7.11
CA THR A 649 3.94 -20.47 7.29
C THR A 649 3.23 -20.85 8.60
N ASP A 650 3.18 -19.91 9.55
CA ASP A 650 2.71 -20.06 10.92
C ASP A 650 2.15 -18.72 11.38
N TRP A 651 0.83 -18.58 11.35
CA TRP A 651 0.14 -17.33 11.59
C TRP A 651 0.34 -16.77 13.01
N THR A 652 0.83 -17.57 13.96
CA THR A 652 1.17 -17.07 15.32
C THR A 652 2.45 -16.22 15.34
N LEU A 653 3.20 -16.21 14.24
CA LEU A 653 4.38 -15.38 14.04
C LEU A 653 4.10 -14.11 13.21
N TYR A 654 2.88 -13.92 12.73
CA TYR A 654 2.50 -12.71 12.01
C TYR A 654 1.78 -11.74 12.96
N ASP A 655 1.58 -10.48 12.58
CA ASP A 655 1.13 -9.45 13.50
C ASP A 655 -0.36 -9.62 13.91
N THR A 656 -0.73 -8.97 15.02
CA THR A 656 -2.09 -8.96 15.56
C THR A 656 -3.10 -8.33 14.61
N CYS A 657 -2.80 -7.17 14.03
CA CYS A 657 -3.79 -6.35 13.32
C CYS A 657 -4.23 -7.01 12.02
N TYR A 658 -3.30 -7.62 11.27
CA TYR A 658 -3.63 -8.42 10.10
C TYR A 658 -4.29 -9.74 10.50
N THR A 659 -3.65 -10.51 11.38
CA THR A 659 -4.00 -11.92 11.53
C THR A 659 -5.29 -12.12 12.32
N GLU A 660 -5.49 -11.38 13.40
CA GLU A 660 -6.68 -11.50 14.26
C GLU A 660 -7.95 -11.01 13.52
N ARG A 661 -7.82 -10.06 12.58
CA ARG A 661 -8.91 -9.62 11.69
C ARG A 661 -9.53 -10.75 10.87
N TYR A 662 -8.72 -11.74 10.47
CA TYR A 662 -9.15 -12.81 9.57
C TYR A 662 -9.27 -14.18 10.24
N LEU A 663 -8.58 -14.42 11.36
CA LEU A 663 -8.50 -15.71 12.07
C LEU A 663 -9.03 -15.69 13.52
N ASP A 664 -9.51 -14.54 14.00
CA ASP A 664 -9.93 -14.33 15.39
C ASP A 664 -8.82 -14.66 16.41
N LEU A 665 -9.19 -15.07 17.63
CA LEU A 665 -8.29 -15.35 18.76
C LEU A 665 -8.21 -16.83 19.14
N ASP A 666 -8.78 -17.75 18.35
CA ASP A 666 -8.73 -19.19 18.65
C ASP A 666 -7.47 -19.84 18.06
N PRO A 667 -6.51 -20.31 18.88
CA PRO A 667 -5.29 -20.94 18.39
C PRO A 667 -5.53 -22.16 17.47
N ALA A 668 -6.67 -22.84 17.58
CA ALA A 668 -7.01 -23.96 16.70
C ALA A 668 -7.24 -23.51 15.25
N VAL A 669 -7.77 -22.30 15.04
CA VAL A 669 -7.96 -21.69 13.71
C VAL A 669 -6.60 -21.40 13.07
N TYR A 670 -5.63 -20.94 13.86
CA TYR A 670 -4.27 -20.67 13.40
C TYR A 670 -3.56 -21.93 12.92
N GLU A 671 -3.66 -23.02 13.69
CA GLU A 671 -3.09 -24.32 13.30
C GLU A 671 -3.74 -24.82 12.00
N ALA A 672 -5.07 -24.68 11.85
CA ALA A 672 -5.79 -25.09 10.65
C ALA A 672 -5.43 -24.26 9.41
N ASN A 673 -5.01 -23.00 9.58
CA ASN A 673 -4.61 -22.12 8.49
C ASN A 673 -3.09 -22.07 8.26
N GLY A 674 -2.28 -22.63 9.16
CA GLY A 674 -0.84 -22.81 8.97
C GLY A 674 -0.50 -23.97 8.03
N ILE A 675 0.78 -24.10 7.66
CA ILE A 675 1.26 -25.17 6.74
C ILE A 675 2.38 -26.03 7.32
N LEU A 676 2.73 -25.83 8.60
CA LEU A 676 3.76 -26.65 9.25
C LEU A 676 3.32 -28.10 9.41
N GLY A 677 2.05 -28.33 9.75
CA GLY A 677 1.45 -29.66 9.92
C GLY A 677 1.38 -30.48 8.63
N ASP A 678 1.38 -29.81 7.47
CA ASP A 678 1.20 -30.44 6.16
C ASP A 678 2.50 -30.93 5.52
N ALA A 679 3.64 -30.76 6.21
CA ALA A 679 4.96 -31.10 5.70
C ALA A 679 5.06 -32.53 5.12
N ALA A 680 4.34 -33.51 5.71
CA ALA A 680 4.29 -34.89 5.22
C ALA A 680 3.65 -35.02 3.82
N GLY A 681 2.82 -34.06 3.44
CA GLY A 681 2.15 -33.92 2.15
C GLY A 681 3.09 -33.62 1.00
N LEU A 682 4.30 -33.08 1.24
CA LEU A 682 5.21 -32.68 0.17
C LEU A 682 5.58 -33.89 -0.72
N ARG A 683 5.13 -33.85 -1.98
CA ARG A 683 5.43 -34.86 -3.01
C ARG A 683 6.11 -34.27 -4.24
N ARG A 684 6.17 -32.94 -4.31
CA ARG A 684 6.57 -32.17 -5.49
C ARG A 684 7.72 -31.23 -5.14
N PRO A 685 8.56 -30.83 -6.10
CA PRO A 685 9.66 -29.91 -5.84
C PRO A 685 9.16 -28.58 -5.27
N LEU A 686 9.78 -28.17 -4.16
CA LEU A 686 9.53 -26.89 -3.49
C LEU A 686 10.85 -26.13 -3.32
N MET A 687 10.84 -24.86 -3.70
CA MET A 687 11.90 -23.90 -3.38
C MET A 687 11.36 -22.86 -2.39
N LEU A 688 12.00 -22.77 -1.22
CA LEU A 688 11.77 -21.71 -0.23
C LEU A 688 12.80 -20.60 -0.45
N ILE A 689 12.36 -19.34 -0.50
CA ILE A 689 13.22 -18.16 -0.62
C ILE A 689 12.87 -17.21 0.52
N HIS A 690 13.85 -16.65 1.22
CA HIS A 690 13.56 -15.73 2.33
C HIS A 690 14.70 -14.75 2.62
N GLY A 691 14.36 -13.49 2.88
CA GLY A 691 15.24 -12.47 3.43
C GLY A 691 15.54 -12.71 4.90
N PHE A 692 16.81 -12.67 5.31
CA PHE A 692 17.18 -12.85 6.72
C PHE A 692 17.06 -11.57 7.54
N ALA A 693 16.89 -10.42 6.89
CA ALA A 693 16.61 -9.14 7.53
C ALA A 693 15.12 -8.75 7.45
N ASP A 694 14.25 -9.65 6.99
CA ASP A 694 12.81 -9.41 6.88
C ASP A 694 12.20 -9.13 8.26
N ASP A 695 11.68 -7.91 8.42
CA ASP A 695 11.07 -7.39 9.63
C ASP A 695 9.54 -7.34 9.58
N ASN A 696 8.94 -7.83 8.49
CA ASN A 696 7.51 -8.07 8.38
C ASN A 696 7.22 -9.58 8.49
N VAL A 697 7.57 -10.37 7.47
CA VAL A 697 7.47 -11.84 7.53
C VAL A 697 8.81 -12.38 8.00
N THR A 698 8.97 -12.67 9.28
CA THR A 698 10.31 -13.10 9.76
C THR A 698 10.77 -14.41 9.12
N VAL A 699 12.08 -14.56 8.91
CA VAL A 699 12.69 -15.79 8.37
C VAL A 699 12.36 -17.05 9.18
N ALA A 700 11.93 -16.89 10.44
CA ALA A 700 11.45 -17.97 11.29
C ALA A 700 10.35 -18.80 10.62
N HIS A 701 9.49 -18.19 9.80
CA HIS A 701 8.46 -18.91 9.04
C HIS A 701 9.06 -19.97 8.10
N SER A 702 9.95 -19.59 7.18
CA SER A 702 10.55 -20.55 6.25
C SER A 702 11.48 -21.54 6.97
N LEU A 703 12.15 -21.13 8.05
CA LEU A 703 12.99 -22.05 8.83
C LEU A 703 12.18 -23.10 9.59
N ARG A 704 11.01 -22.74 10.13
CA ARG A 704 10.09 -23.70 10.79
C ARG A 704 9.54 -24.71 9.77
N LEU A 705 9.11 -24.25 8.60
CA LEU A 705 8.64 -25.16 7.54
C LEU A 705 9.76 -26.07 7.03
N SER A 706 10.95 -25.51 6.79
CA SER A 706 12.15 -26.27 6.43
C SER A 706 12.48 -27.36 7.46
N SER A 707 12.36 -27.03 8.75
CA SER A 707 12.57 -27.98 9.85
C SER A 707 11.50 -29.07 9.89
N ALA A 708 10.23 -28.72 9.68
CA ALA A 708 9.12 -29.67 9.62
C ALA A 708 9.30 -30.66 8.45
N LEU A 709 9.64 -30.16 7.25
CA LEU A 709 9.95 -30.97 6.07
C LEU A 709 11.13 -31.92 6.31
N MET A 710 12.21 -31.42 6.91
CA MET A 710 13.37 -32.26 7.27
C MET A 710 12.99 -33.36 8.26
N ALA A 711 12.18 -33.06 9.28
CA ALA A 711 11.77 -34.02 10.29
C ALA A 711 11.00 -35.22 9.72
N VAL A 712 10.23 -35.00 8.64
CA VAL A 712 9.51 -36.06 7.92
C VAL A 712 10.27 -36.60 6.69
N GLY A 713 11.55 -36.23 6.53
CA GLY A 713 12.43 -36.75 5.48
C GLY A 713 12.08 -36.26 4.07
N LYS A 714 11.48 -35.08 3.94
CA LYS A 714 11.10 -34.48 2.66
C LYS A 714 12.18 -33.52 2.17
N SER A 715 12.54 -33.65 0.90
CA SER A 715 13.55 -32.80 0.26
C SER A 715 12.92 -31.50 -0.28
N HIS A 716 13.61 -30.38 -0.05
CA HIS A 716 13.26 -29.06 -0.59
C HIS A 716 14.53 -28.25 -0.84
N THR A 717 14.42 -27.22 -1.68
CA THR A 717 15.47 -26.21 -1.90
C THR A 717 15.24 -25.03 -0.97
N PHE A 718 16.29 -24.47 -0.39
CA PHE A 718 16.22 -23.24 0.40
C PHE A 718 17.25 -22.22 -0.13
N LEU A 719 16.77 -21.05 -0.55
CA LEU A 719 17.59 -19.92 -0.99
C LEU A 719 17.58 -18.82 0.08
N PRO A 720 18.62 -18.72 0.92
CA PRO A 720 18.76 -17.64 1.88
C PRO A 720 19.20 -16.35 1.19
N LEU A 721 18.56 -15.22 1.53
CA LEU A 721 18.96 -13.89 1.07
C LEU A 721 19.50 -13.08 2.26
N SER A 722 20.83 -13.00 2.41
CA SER A 722 21.47 -12.25 3.51
C SER A 722 21.32 -10.74 3.30
N GLY A 723 21.00 -10.01 4.36
CA GLY A 723 20.85 -8.54 4.33
C GLY A 723 19.61 -8.02 3.58
N ILE A 724 18.74 -8.90 3.09
CA ILE A 724 17.50 -8.54 2.38
C ILE A 724 16.33 -8.58 3.37
N THR A 725 15.52 -7.52 3.35
CA THR A 725 14.27 -7.36 4.12
C THR A 725 13.11 -8.06 3.40
N HIS A 726 11.85 -7.64 3.64
CA HIS A 726 10.71 -8.12 2.87
C HIS A 726 10.79 -7.71 1.39
N MET A 727 11.41 -6.55 1.12
CA MET A 727 11.65 -6.06 -0.23
C MET A 727 13.02 -6.47 -0.79
N THR A 728 13.01 -7.10 -1.97
CA THR A 728 14.23 -7.41 -2.73
C THR A 728 14.69 -6.21 -3.55
N ASN A 729 15.22 -5.18 -2.87
CA ASN A 729 15.62 -3.93 -3.52
C ASN A 729 17.05 -3.95 -4.11
N ASP A 730 17.89 -4.92 -3.72
CA ASP A 730 19.22 -5.07 -4.33
C ASP A 730 19.08 -5.52 -5.81
N PRO A 731 19.65 -4.76 -6.76
CA PRO A 731 19.43 -5.06 -8.17
C PRO A 731 20.00 -6.39 -8.64
N VAL A 732 21.13 -6.82 -8.07
CA VAL A 732 21.80 -8.07 -8.43
C VAL A 732 20.99 -9.25 -7.89
N VAL A 733 20.52 -9.16 -6.65
CA VAL A 733 19.65 -10.17 -6.03
C VAL A 733 18.33 -10.26 -6.79
N ALA A 734 17.66 -9.14 -7.07
CA ALA A 734 16.38 -9.13 -7.79
C ALA A 734 16.49 -9.78 -9.18
N ARG A 735 17.55 -9.46 -9.94
CA ARG A 735 17.84 -10.07 -11.25
C ARG A 735 18.06 -11.57 -11.12
N ASN A 736 18.97 -11.99 -10.25
CA ASN A 736 19.37 -13.40 -10.15
C ASN A 736 18.27 -14.28 -9.55
N LEU A 737 17.40 -13.71 -8.71
CA LEU A 737 16.27 -14.41 -8.11
C LEU A 737 15.33 -14.96 -9.20
N LEU A 738 14.91 -14.12 -10.15
CA LEU A 738 14.05 -14.53 -11.27
C LEU A 738 14.69 -15.67 -12.09
N MET A 739 16.00 -15.57 -12.35
CA MET A 739 16.74 -16.58 -13.10
C MET A 739 16.81 -17.93 -12.37
N LEU A 740 17.10 -17.91 -11.06
CA LEU A 740 17.16 -19.11 -10.24
C LEU A 740 15.80 -19.82 -10.12
N GLN A 741 14.73 -19.03 -9.94
CA GLN A 741 13.36 -19.58 -9.92
C GLN A 741 13.01 -20.22 -11.27
N ARG A 742 13.34 -19.56 -12.39
CA ARG A 742 13.09 -20.09 -13.73
C ARG A 742 13.78 -21.42 -13.94
N ASP A 743 15.06 -21.48 -13.63
CA ASP A 743 15.87 -22.70 -13.84
C ASP A 743 15.39 -23.84 -12.94
N PHE A 744 15.00 -23.53 -11.70
CA PHE A 744 14.40 -24.50 -10.78
C PHE A 744 13.10 -25.08 -11.35
N LEU A 745 12.14 -24.23 -11.76
CA LEU A 745 10.85 -24.68 -12.29
C LEU A 745 11.00 -25.46 -13.60
N ALA A 746 11.86 -25.00 -14.51
CA ALA A 746 12.14 -25.71 -15.75
C ALA A 746 12.71 -27.11 -15.50
N SER A 747 13.61 -27.26 -14.50
CA SER A 747 14.14 -28.57 -14.11
C SER A 747 13.10 -29.43 -13.39
N ALA A 748 12.19 -28.83 -12.63
CA ALA A 748 11.15 -29.55 -11.90
C ALA A 748 10.07 -30.12 -12.84
N LEU A 749 9.69 -29.38 -13.88
CA LEU A 749 8.61 -29.74 -14.81
C LEU A 749 9.04 -30.60 -16.00
N THR A 750 10.34 -30.91 -16.13
CA THR A 750 10.88 -31.80 -17.17
C THR A 750 10.91 -33.28 -16.74
N ARG A 751 10.52 -33.59 -15.50
CA ARG A 751 10.65 -34.91 -14.88
C ARG A 751 9.43 -35.79 -15.04
#